data_AF-A0A3E0HR41-F1
#
_entry.id   AF-A0A3E0HR41-F1
#
_cell.length_a   1.000
_cell.length_b   1.000
_cell.length_c   1.000
_cell.angle_alpha   90.00
_cell.angle_beta   90.00
_cell.angle_gamma   90.00
#
_symmetry.space_group_name_H-M   'P 1'
#
loop_
_entity.id
_entity.type
_entity.pdbx_description
1 polymer ?
#
loop_
_entity_poly.entity_id
_entity_poly.type
_entity_poly.pdbx_seq_one_letter_code
_entity_poly.pdbx_strand_id
1 'polypeptide(L)'
;MNIKLIIVFLITFLSSQSTLPCTMYKITKNGRTIVGNNEDFLSPNNQFWFEVAGDKDYGVMYMGLLNNFAQGAINDAGLVFDGFAEPELPIVNTEGKKQIWVGKAIKNIMQTMSTVEEVKGYLETINLSSLSSSQLVFVDKSGTYLIVEGDELIIGEESEKSFSNFYYSQINSLEDVTLPWFNVGQEFLKKTTAKASLNYCSNVMKNYKQVAKDLFSTQFTTVYDLSTLKIRVYLYHDFTEFIEIDLKQELKKGNHNKMMVDLFSETSLARKFYDQYNDSKNPISFLQEQMNPDIYSEKELLRMEFNETISILGYEWLNQKKNPDAAIKIFKYGVTLMPNNTDLYDSLGEAYLINNDWTNAIKNYAKSLALNPENDNAIDQLVSAKNDREQFKVKKFKQLADLIDQYAEATLKNGNINSIALAVYKNGLVYQNYYGEIDKGANNKPSDSSEYEIASITKTFTGALVAKAVLGGKLNLDDDIRKYLDGDYSNLEYQGQAVTIKNLLTHSIGFDDEDKNGLSTISNKINRGALNSNEVNYTIQDFFDELKSVKISHQPGTVYDYNSVGPELLAYILEKVNKTSYINQLDVFLKDLGMHNTYMQGHDKTSKNLVNGYANGNLTEINVSPLYGAAGGAISTLPDLTIYIKYLLEHKDEAWVKEASRSLFVDEEDDENIGYLWQNIGYAEEEGYYYSKTGTSNGVQSGVLICPDSDYGMVVIVNNTGDKAFNDWGTLFFRDIEPDVIKYPKINLYALTKPDFIRNKTIGLAKFNTLMKQKDAYYNTDLSWCLNNIGYELLNKKENNQAIEMFEFAIEQDPENANLYDSLGEAYFIAKEYNKSLLNYEKSLKLNPKNDNAKAYIDKIKKKLKR
;
A
#
# COMPACT_ATOMS: atom_id res chain seq x y z
N MET A 1 -6.90 -16.64 5.55
CA MET A 1 -6.69 -16.61 7.01
C MET A 1 -8.05 -16.74 7.65
N ASN A 2 -8.41 -17.92 8.18
CA ASN A 2 -9.66 -18.11 8.91
C ASN A 2 -9.48 -17.50 10.29
N ILE A 3 -9.76 -16.20 10.41
CA ILE A 3 -9.84 -15.53 11.71
C ILE A 3 -10.97 -16.24 12.46
N LYS A 4 -10.60 -17.07 13.44
CA LYS A 4 -11.54 -17.56 14.45
C LYS A 4 -11.92 -16.33 15.27
N LEU A 5 -12.90 -15.56 14.80
CA LEU A 5 -13.53 -14.52 15.58
C LEU A 5 -14.26 -15.21 16.73
N ILE A 6 -13.56 -15.34 17.86
CA ILE A 6 -14.17 -15.52 19.16
C ILE A 6 -14.73 -14.15 19.52
N ILE A 7 -15.92 -13.82 19.02
CA ILE A 7 -16.77 -12.82 19.68
C ILE A 7 -17.41 -13.57 20.85
N VAL A 8 -16.61 -13.81 21.88
CA VAL A 8 -17.15 -14.02 23.23
C VAL A 8 -17.15 -12.62 23.81
N PHE A 9 -18.34 -12.09 24.10
CA PHE A 9 -18.47 -10.98 25.02
C PHE A 9 -17.93 -11.45 26.37
N LEU A 10 -16.62 -11.30 26.59
CA LEU A 10 -16.03 -11.35 27.92
C LEU A 10 -16.40 -10.03 28.58
N ILE A 11 -17.59 -9.96 29.16
CA ILE A 11 -17.89 -8.95 30.19
C ILE A 11 -17.18 -9.44 31.44
N THR A 12 -15.89 -9.13 31.57
CA THR A 12 -15.13 -9.39 32.80
C THR A 12 -14.46 -8.10 33.26
N PHE A 13 -15.12 -7.38 34.18
CA PHE A 13 -14.71 -7.23 35.58
C PHE A 13 -15.65 -6.25 36.31
N LEU A 14 -16.04 -6.65 37.52
CA LEU A 14 -16.95 -6.00 38.45
C LEU A 14 -16.63 -4.51 38.72
N SER A 15 -17.58 -3.60 38.44
CA SER A 15 -18.32 -2.86 39.49
C SER A 15 -19.40 -1.94 38.88
N SER A 16 -20.62 -2.05 39.44
CA SER A 16 -21.84 -1.26 39.20
C SER A 16 -22.51 -1.31 37.81
N GLN A 17 -23.46 -2.24 37.68
CA GLN A 17 -24.77 -2.10 36.99
C GLN A 17 -24.82 -1.21 35.73
N SER A 18 -24.47 -1.78 34.58
CA SER A 18 -24.94 -1.32 33.27
C SER A 18 -25.67 -2.47 32.54
N THR A 19 -26.71 -3.01 33.20
CA THR A 19 -27.57 -4.02 32.57
C THR A 19 -28.30 -3.39 31.38
N LEU A 20 -28.19 -4.00 30.20
CA LEU A 20 -29.06 -3.71 29.06
C LEU A 20 -30.53 -3.85 29.51
N PRO A 21 -31.48 -2.99 29.10
CA PRO A 21 -32.79 -2.89 29.76
C PRO A 21 -33.97 -3.63 29.08
N CYS A 22 -33.69 -4.66 28.28
CA CYS A 22 -34.71 -5.43 27.57
C CYS A 22 -35.88 -5.88 28.46
N THR A 23 -37.09 -5.88 27.91
CA THR A 23 -38.29 -6.29 28.66
C THR A 23 -39.25 -7.06 27.77
N MET A 24 -39.85 -8.11 28.31
CA MET A 24 -40.90 -8.89 27.66
C MET A 24 -42.13 -9.02 28.56
N TYR A 25 -43.30 -9.09 27.94
CA TYR A 25 -44.58 -9.29 28.61
C TYR A 25 -45.45 -10.28 27.84
N LYS A 26 -46.01 -11.27 28.53
CA LYS A 26 -46.97 -12.21 27.95
C LYS A 26 -48.30 -12.13 28.69
N ILE A 27 -49.39 -12.21 27.93
CA ILE A 27 -50.75 -12.34 28.46
C ILE A 27 -51.54 -13.40 27.69
N THR A 28 -52.18 -14.32 28.43
CA THR A 28 -53.10 -15.32 27.89
C THR A 28 -54.46 -15.16 28.56
N LYS A 29 -55.48 -14.91 27.75
CA LYS A 29 -56.87 -14.79 28.24
C LYS A 29 -57.83 -15.28 27.17
N ASN A 30 -58.80 -16.11 27.56
CA ASN A 30 -59.79 -16.70 26.66
C ASN A 30 -59.15 -17.46 25.47
N GLY A 31 -58.06 -18.20 25.72
CA GLY A 31 -57.36 -19.00 24.69
C GLY A 31 -56.58 -18.18 23.65
N ARG A 32 -56.37 -16.89 23.88
CA ARG A 32 -55.56 -16.00 23.04
C ARG A 32 -54.33 -15.54 23.82
N THR A 33 -53.15 -15.74 23.23
CA THR A 33 -51.86 -15.34 23.80
C THR A 33 -51.27 -14.19 22.99
N ILE A 34 -50.96 -13.10 23.68
CA ILE A 34 -50.25 -11.93 23.14
C ILE A 34 -48.93 -11.78 23.88
N VAL A 35 -47.87 -11.50 23.14
CA VAL A 35 -46.52 -11.30 23.68
C VAL A 35 -46.03 -9.93 23.21
N GLY A 36 -45.32 -9.18 24.03
CA GLY A 36 -44.71 -7.92 23.66
C GLY A 36 -43.28 -7.81 24.19
N ASN A 37 -42.37 -7.32 23.36
CA ASN A 37 -40.94 -7.26 23.67
C ASN A 37 -40.41 -5.85 23.36
N ASN A 38 -39.61 -5.29 24.26
CA ASN A 38 -38.81 -4.09 24.06
C ASN A 38 -37.36 -4.53 23.95
N GLU A 39 -36.73 -4.17 22.84
CA GLU A 39 -35.35 -4.49 22.54
C GLU A 39 -34.52 -3.23 22.66
N ASP A 40 -33.61 -3.22 23.62
CA ASP A 40 -32.86 -2.06 24.03
C ASP A 40 -31.39 -2.25 23.70
N PHE A 41 -30.90 -1.43 22.78
CA PHE A 41 -29.53 -1.52 22.30
C PHE A 41 -29.02 -0.15 21.83
N LEU A 42 -27.72 -0.04 21.58
CA LEU A 42 -27.13 1.18 21.05
C LEU A 42 -27.48 1.38 19.57
N SER A 43 -27.38 0.31 18.78
CA SER A 43 -27.45 0.40 17.32
C SER A 43 -28.90 0.49 16.81
N PRO A 44 -29.24 1.45 15.94
CA PRO A 44 -30.51 1.49 15.22
C PRO A 44 -30.54 0.54 14.02
N ASN A 45 -29.44 -0.19 13.73
CA ASN A 45 -29.31 -1.02 12.54
C ASN A 45 -29.95 -2.40 12.69
N ASN A 46 -31.25 -2.36 12.97
CA ASN A 46 -32.07 -3.54 13.18
C ASN A 46 -32.75 -3.96 11.87
N GLN A 47 -32.84 -5.27 11.66
CA GLN A 47 -33.49 -5.87 10.50
C GLN A 47 -34.41 -7.02 10.91
N PHE A 48 -35.40 -7.27 10.06
CA PHE A 48 -36.12 -8.52 9.98
C PHE A 48 -35.50 -9.40 8.90
N TRP A 49 -35.42 -10.70 9.15
CA TRP A 49 -35.23 -11.67 8.07
C TRP A 49 -36.19 -12.84 8.22
N PHE A 50 -36.67 -13.28 7.07
CA PHE A 50 -37.69 -14.30 6.95
C PHE A 50 -37.08 -15.52 6.29
N GLU A 51 -37.27 -16.68 6.92
CA GLU A 51 -36.85 -17.97 6.39
C GLU A 51 -38.08 -18.86 6.24
N VAL A 52 -38.37 -19.33 5.03
CA VAL A 52 -39.42 -20.33 4.81
C VAL A 52 -38.98 -21.70 5.34
N ALA A 53 -39.93 -22.53 5.73
CA ALA A 53 -39.66 -23.84 6.31
C ALA A 53 -38.74 -24.71 5.43
N GLY A 54 -38.98 -24.73 4.11
CA GLY A 54 -38.22 -25.61 3.20
C GLY A 54 -38.44 -27.08 3.55
N ASP A 55 -37.37 -27.80 3.90
CA ASP A 55 -37.40 -29.17 4.42
C ASP A 55 -37.62 -29.25 5.95
N LYS A 56 -37.79 -28.10 6.61
CA LYS A 56 -38.10 -27.98 8.05
C LYS A 56 -39.61 -27.89 8.27
N ASP A 57 -40.02 -27.87 9.54
CA ASP A 57 -41.43 -27.89 9.93
C ASP A 57 -42.07 -26.49 9.90
N TYR A 58 -41.30 -25.45 10.23
CA TYR A 58 -41.83 -24.09 10.44
C TYR A 58 -41.02 -22.99 9.74
N GLY A 59 -41.74 -22.02 9.17
CA GLY A 59 -41.18 -20.76 8.68
C GLY A 59 -41.00 -19.77 9.81
N VAL A 60 -39.95 -18.96 9.77
CA VAL A 60 -39.53 -18.10 10.90
C VAL A 60 -39.31 -16.67 10.43
N MET A 61 -39.78 -15.71 11.23
CA MET A 61 -39.31 -14.33 11.20
C MET A 61 -38.37 -14.12 12.39
N TYR A 62 -37.14 -13.75 12.09
CA TYR A 62 -36.15 -13.33 13.06
C TYR A 62 -36.02 -11.81 13.08
N MET A 63 -35.51 -11.28 14.19
CA MET A 63 -35.14 -9.88 14.34
C MET A 63 -33.83 -9.73 15.09
N GLY A 64 -33.06 -8.72 14.69
CA GLY A 64 -31.79 -8.38 15.32
C GLY A 64 -30.87 -7.59 14.40
N LEU A 65 -29.56 -7.81 14.55
CA LEU A 65 -28.50 -6.97 13.98
C LEU A 65 -28.11 -7.36 12.54
N LEU A 66 -27.31 -6.52 11.87
CA LEU A 66 -26.87 -6.70 10.47
C LEU A 66 -26.06 -7.99 10.21
N ASN A 67 -25.45 -8.55 11.25
CA ASN A 67 -24.70 -9.82 11.18
C ASN A 67 -25.60 -11.07 11.30
N ASN A 68 -26.93 -10.90 11.24
CA ASN A 68 -27.94 -11.95 11.45
C ASN A 68 -27.89 -12.59 12.84
N PHE A 69 -27.38 -11.87 13.84
CA PHE A 69 -27.53 -12.26 15.24
C PHE A 69 -28.99 -12.04 15.65
N ALA A 70 -29.71 -13.13 15.94
CA ALA A 70 -31.12 -13.08 16.36
C ALA A 70 -31.21 -12.70 17.84
N GLN A 71 -31.86 -11.57 18.10
CA GLN A 71 -32.23 -11.12 19.45
C GLN A 71 -33.62 -11.68 19.81
N GLY A 72 -34.52 -11.73 18.82
CA GLY A 72 -35.83 -12.38 18.95
C GLY A 72 -36.29 -13.09 17.69
N ALA A 73 -37.33 -13.92 17.82
CA ALA A 73 -37.93 -14.63 16.69
C ALA A 73 -39.38 -15.04 16.95
N ILE A 74 -40.15 -15.25 15.88
CA ILE A 74 -41.45 -15.94 15.89
C ILE A 74 -41.53 -16.90 14.71
N ASN A 75 -42.04 -18.11 14.93
CA ASN A 75 -42.34 -19.06 13.85
C ASN A 75 -43.83 -19.13 13.51
N ASP A 76 -44.16 -19.77 12.40
CA ASP A 76 -45.54 -19.89 11.92
C ASP A 76 -46.42 -20.91 12.67
N ALA A 77 -45.87 -21.57 13.70
CA ALA A 77 -46.64 -22.26 14.73
C ALA A 77 -47.13 -21.34 15.86
N GLY A 78 -46.49 -20.17 16.02
CA GLY A 78 -46.75 -19.24 17.12
C GLY A 78 -45.84 -19.46 18.33
N LEU A 79 -44.66 -20.05 18.16
CA LEU A 79 -43.59 -20.04 19.15
C LEU A 79 -42.78 -18.74 18.99
N VAL A 80 -42.58 -18.02 20.09
CA VAL A 80 -41.76 -16.81 20.20
C VAL A 80 -40.54 -17.07 21.08
N PHE A 81 -39.44 -16.43 20.76
CA PHE A 81 -38.20 -16.38 21.53
C PHE A 81 -37.70 -14.94 21.67
N ASP A 82 -37.14 -14.61 22.84
CA ASP A 82 -36.38 -13.38 23.11
C ASP A 82 -35.19 -13.65 24.05
N GLY A 83 -34.10 -12.90 23.89
CA GLY A 83 -32.86 -13.07 24.64
C GLY A 83 -32.45 -11.82 25.41
N PHE A 84 -32.03 -12.00 26.66
CA PHE A 84 -31.68 -10.92 27.57
C PHE A 84 -30.22 -11.05 28.01
N ALA A 85 -29.48 -9.94 28.03
CA ALA A 85 -28.16 -9.91 28.65
C ALA A 85 -28.29 -9.83 30.17
N GLU A 86 -27.48 -10.59 30.89
CA GLU A 86 -27.55 -10.72 32.34
C GLU A 86 -26.17 -10.61 32.99
N PRO A 87 -26.10 -10.31 34.30
CA PRO A 87 -24.89 -10.52 35.08
C PRO A 87 -24.37 -11.95 34.95
N GLU A 88 -23.09 -12.17 35.22
CA GLU A 88 -22.52 -13.51 35.11
C GLU A 88 -23.15 -14.49 36.12
N LEU A 89 -23.67 -15.61 35.59
CA LEU A 89 -24.16 -16.77 36.32
C LEU A 89 -23.42 -18.02 35.83
N PRO A 90 -22.52 -18.62 36.64
CA PRO A 90 -21.77 -19.80 36.25
C PRO A 90 -22.68 -20.99 35.92
N ILE A 91 -22.39 -21.66 34.80
CA ILE A 91 -23.11 -22.84 34.31
C ILE A 91 -22.20 -24.05 34.45
N VAL A 92 -22.58 -25.01 35.31
CA VAL A 92 -21.74 -26.13 35.71
C VAL A 92 -22.29 -27.49 35.25
N ASN A 93 -23.60 -27.63 35.02
CA ASN A 93 -24.21 -28.89 34.59
C ASN A 93 -24.07 -29.12 33.07
N THR A 94 -22.83 -29.34 32.63
CA THR A 94 -22.46 -29.46 31.21
C THR A 94 -22.07 -30.86 30.76
N GLU A 95 -21.83 -31.77 31.71
CA GLU A 95 -21.34 -33.12 31.41
C GLU A 95 -22.35 -33.92 30.59
N GLY A 96 -21.88 -34.61 29.55
CA GLY A 96 -22.72 -35.43 28.66
C GLY A 96 -23.63 -34.64 27.70
N LYS A 97 -23.72 -33.30 27.82
CA LYS A 97 -24.53 -32.45 26.94
C LYS A 97 -23.81 -32.14 25.61
N LYS A 98 -24.59 -31.96 24.54
CA LYS A 98 -24.06 -31.69 23.18
C LYS A 98 -23.48 -30.29 23.09
N GLN A 99 -22.25 -30.18 22.59
CA GLN A 99 -21.59 -28.91 22.30
C GLN A 99 -22.10 -28.33 20.98
N ILE A 100 -23.00 -27.34 21.06
CA ILE A 100 -23.54 -26.62 19.91
C ILE A 100 -23.60 -25.14 20.27
N TRP A 101 -23.19 -24.26 19.35
CA TRP A 101 -23.34 -22.82 19.53
C TRP A 101 -24.83 -22.46 19.69
N VAL A 102 -25.17 -21.71 20.73
CA VAL A 102 -26.57 -21.48 21.13
C VAL A 102 -27.42 -20.85 20.04
N GLY A 103 -26.93 -19.91 19.23
CA GLY A 103 -27.75 -19.37 18.14
C GLY A 103 -28.08 -20.40 17.05
N LYS A 104 -27.29 -21.47 16.90
CA LYS A 104 -27.64 -22.62 16.04
C LYS A 104 -28.71 -23.49 16.69
N ALA A 105 -28.67 -23.64 18.01
CA ALA A 105 -29.72 -24.31 18.77
C ALA A 105 -31.05 -23.54 18.66
N ILE A 106 -31.04 -22.22 18.86
CA ILE A 106 -32.20 -21.33 18.68
C ILE A 106 -32.76 -21.46 17.27
N LYS A 107 -31.91 -21.35 16.24
CA LYS A 107 -32.34 -21.54 14.85
C LYS A 107 -33.03 -22.89 14.63
N ASN A 108 -32.48 -23.97 15.18
CA ASN A 108 -33.10 -25.28 15.08
C ASN A 108 -34.46 -25.33 15.79
N ILE A 109 -34.54 -24.80 17.01
CA ILE A 109 -35.78 -24.69 17.78
C ILE A 109 -36.85 -24.00 16.95
N MET A 110 -36.57 -22.78 16.47
CA MET A 110 -37.56 -21.99 15.76
C MET A 110 -38.04 -22.66 14.47
N GLN A 111 -37.21 -23.46 13.81
CA GLN A 111 -37.54 -24.14 12.56
C GLN A 111 -38.23 -25.51 12.74
N THR A 112 -38.17 -26.13 13.92
CA THR A 112 -38.60 -27.53 14.11
C THR A 112 -39.54 -27.77 15.28
N MET A 113 -39.80 -26.76 16.12
CA MET A 113 -40.60 -26.92 17.34
C MET A 113 -41.75 -25.92 17.38
N SER A 114 -42.83 -26.30 18.05
CA SER A 114 -44.05 -25.51 18.17
C SER A 114 -44.49 -25.27 19.61
N THR A 115 -44.03 -26.09 20.56
CA THR A 115 -44.39 -25.95 21.99
C THR A 115 -43.17 -25.76 22.88
N VAL A 116 -43.37 -25.12 24.01
CA VAL A 116 -42.32 -24.88 25.00
C VAL A 116 -41.75 -26.18 25.58
N GLU A 117 -42.56 -27.23 25.71
CA GLU A 117 -42.09 -28.54 26.20
C GLU A 117 -41.09 -29.19 25.24
N GLU A 118 -41.30 -29.07 23.92
CA GLU A 118 -40.35 -29.52 22.91
C GLU A 118 -39.02 -28.76 23.04
N VAL A 119 -39.10 -27.43 23.23
CA VAL A 119 -37.93 -26.58 23.45
C VAL A 119 -37.15 -27.01 24.68
N LYS A 120 -37.84 -27.18 25.82
CA LYS A 120 -37.22 -27.62 27.08
C LYS A 120 -36.52 -28.96 26.92
N GLY A 121 -37.21 -29.95 26.36
CA GLY A 121 -36.64 -31.29 26.15
C GLY A 121 -35.42 -31.28 25.23
N TYR A 122 -35.38 -30.39 24.23
CA TYR A 122 -34.19 -30.21 23.40
C TYR A 122 -33.04 -29.54 24.15
N LEU A 123 -33.30 -28.43 24.84
CA LEU A 123 -32.28 -27.64 25.55
C LEU A 123 -31.65 -28.41 26.71
N GLU A 124 -32.38 -29.33 27.36
CA GLU A 124 -31.81 -30.26 28.36
C GLU A 124 -30.64 -31.09 27.80
N THR A 125 -30.61 -31.33 26.48
CA THR A 125 -29.54 -32.09 25.81
C THR A 125 -28.37 -31.23 25.33
N ILE A 126 -28.46 -29.90 25.42
CA ILE A 126 -27.49 -28.95 24.85
C ILE A 126 -26.64 -28.35 25.96
N ASN A 127 -25.34 -28.22 25.72
CA ASN A 127 -24.47 -27.47 26.61
C ASN A 127 -24.80 -25.97 26.50
N LEU A 128 -25.27 -25.37 27.59
CA LEU A 128 -25.71 -23.98 27.65
C LEU A 128 -24.65 -23.03 28.22
N SER A 129 -23.40 -23.46 28.40
CA SER A 129 -22.32 -22.63 28.99
C SER A 129 -22.13 -21.26 28.34
N SER A 130 -22.45 -21.11 27.05
CA SER A 130 -22.40 -19.81 26.38
C SER A 130 -23.50 -18.83 26.81
N LEU A 131 -24.44 -19.24 27.67
CA LEU A 131 -25.46 -18.39 28.29
C LEU A 131 -25.04 -17.86 29.66
N SER A 132 -23.78 -17.98 30.08
CA SER A 132 -23.32 -17.59 31.42
C SER A 132 -23.52 -16.10 31.74
N SER A 133 -23.89 -15.25 30.79
CA SER A 133 -24.22 -13.84 30.99
C SER A 133 -25.49 -13.45 30.23
N SER A 134 -26.44 -14.38 30.10
CA SER A 134 -27.70 -14.15 29.40
C SER A 134 -28.79 -15.11 29.83
N GLN A 135 -30.05 -14.75 29.58
CA GLN A 135 -31.18 -15.67 29.65
C GLN A 135 -31.95 -15.70 28.33
N LEU A 136 -32.67 -16.80 28.08
CA LEU A 136 -33.58 -16.93 26.96
C LEU A 136 -35.00 -17.13 27.48
N VAL A 137 -35.98 -16.50 26.83
CA VAL A 137 -37.40 -16.72 27.14
C VAL A 137 -38.11 -17.21 25.89
N PHE A 138 -38.84 -18.32 26.04
CA PHE A 138 -39.71 -18.87 25.00
C PHE A 138 -41.16 -18.79 25.45
N VAL A 139 -42.08 -18.46 24.54
CA VAL A 139 -43.52 -18.49 24.78
C VAL A 139 -44.21 -19.12 23.59
N ASP A 140 -45.05 -20.12 23.83
CA ASP A 140 -45.84 -20.73 22.76
C ASP A 140 -47.28 -20.20 22.73
N LYS A 141 -48.01 -20.61 21.69
CA LYS A 141 -49.38 -20.18 21.42
C LYS A 141 -50.36 -20.51 22.56
N SER A 142 -50.12 -21.57 23.34
CA SER A 142 -50.96 -21.94 24.48
C SER A 142 -50.85 -20.93 25.62
N GLY A 143 -49.73 -20.21 25.70
CA GLY A 143 -49.40 -19.29 26.78
C GLY A 143 -48.41 -19.85 27.78
N THR A 144 -47.99 -21.10 27.63
CA THR A 144 -46.85 -21.67 28.36
C THR A 144 -45.59 -20.91 27.99
N TYR A 145 -44.72 -20.71 28.98
CA TYR A 145 -43.43 -20.07 28.78
C TYR A 145 -42.30 -20.85 29.45
N LEU A 146 -41.09 -20.67 28.95
CA LEU A 146 -39.85 -21.23 29.49
C LEU A 146 -38.82 -20.13 29.64
N ILE A 147 -38.26 -20.02 30.85
CA ILE A 147 -37.10 -19.19 31.16
C ILE A 147 -35.88 -20.11 31.22
N VAL A 148 -34.81 -19.74 30.51
CA VAL A 148 -33.58 -20.51 30.37
C VAL A 148 -32.43 -19.70 30.98
N GLU A 149 -31.98 -20.11 32.16
CA GLU A 149 -30.90 -19.45 32.93
C GLU A 149 -29.68 -20.38 33.01
N GLY A 150 -29.31 -20.96 31.88
CA GLY A 150 -28.24 -21.94 31.79
C GLY A 150 -28.61 -23.28 32.40
N ASP A 151 -28.30 -23.49 33.68
CA ASP A 151 -28.58 -24.76 34.37
C ASP A 151 -30.04 -24.89 34.81
N GLU A 152 -30.73 -23.77 35.02
CA GLU A 152 -32.14 -23.73 35.42
C GLU A 152 -33.06 -23.54 34.20
N LEU A 153 -34.07 -24.40 34.07
CA LEU A 153 -35.08 -24.39 33.00
C LEU A 153 -36.48 -24.30 33.61
N ILE A 154 -36.99 -23.09 33.74
CA ILE A 154 -38.21 -22.79 34.52
C ILE A 154 -39.41 -22.69 33.58
N ILE A 155 -40.36 -23.64 33.70
CA ILE A 155 -41.61 -23.64 32.95
C ILE A 155 -42.74 -22.99 33.76
N GLY A 156 -43.62 -22.23 33.11
CA GLY A 156 -44.78 -21.62 33.76
C GLY A 156 -45.97 -21.40 32.82
N GLU A 157 -47.14 -21.18 33.42
CA GLU A 157 -48.44 -21.09 32.74
C GLU A 157 -49.28 -19.90 33.21
N GLU A 158 -48.72 -18.99 34.02
CA GLU A 158 -49.45 -17.84 34.55
C GLU A 158 -50.13 -17.04 33.43
N SER A 159 -51.35 -16.55 33.68
CA SER A 159 -52.09 -15.79 32.67
C SER A 159 -51.39 -14.51 32.25
N GLU A 160 -50.59 -13.92 33.13
CA GLU A 160 -49.77 -12.72 32.88
C GLU A 160 -48.37 -12.95 33.46
N LYS A 161 -47.32 -12.65 32.68
CA LYS A 161 -45.93 -12.75 33.12
C LYS A 161 -45.09 -11.67 32.44
N SER A 162 -44.21 -11.02 33.19
CA SER A 162 -43.22 -10.08 32.65
C SER A 162 -41.84 -10.72 32.72
N PHE A 163 -40.86 -10.23 31.97
CA PHE A 163 -39.48 -10.69 31.98
C PHE A 163 -38.58 -9.49 31.71
N SER A 164 -37.40 -9.42 32.31
CA SER A 164 -36.42 -8.37 32.07
C SER A 164 -35.07 -8.85 32.60
N ASN A 165 -34.05 -7.99 32.60
CA ASN A 165 -32.65 -8.33 32.83
C ASN A 165 -32.33 -8.64 34.30
N PHE A 166 -32.90 -9.75 34.79
CA PHE A 166 -32.60 -10.39 36.06
C PHE A 166 -32.93 -11.89 35.98
N TYR A 167 -32.28 -12.67 36.85
CA TYR A 167 -32.55 -14.10 37.00
C TYR A 167 -33.72 -14.38 37.96
N TYR A 168 -34.73 -15.07 37.47
CA TYR A 168 -35.86 -15.59 38.24
C TYR A 168 -35.45 -16.64 39.27
N SER A 169 -34.39 -17.41 39.03
CA SER A 169 -33.83 -18.33 40.04
C SER A 169 -33.19 -17.61 41.23
N GLN A 170 -32.93 -16.30 41.13
CA GLN A 170 -32.21 -15.53 42.14
C GLN A 170 -33.07 -14.54 42.93
N ILE A 171 -34.36 -14.43 42.60
CA ILE A 171 -35.29 -13.53 43.30
C ILE A 171 -36.40 -14.31 44.02
N ASN A 172 -36.90 -13.78 45.14
CA ASN A 172 -38.03 -14.37 45.84
C ASN A 172 -39.37 -13.77 45.37
N SER A 173 -39.35 -12.49 45.00
CA SER A 173 -40.51 -11.73 44.53
C SER A 173 -40.12 -10.74 43.44
N LEU A 174 -41.05 -10.43 42.54
CA LEU A 174 -40.90 -9.33 41.57
C LEU A 174 -40.77 -7.96 42.27
N GLU A 175 -41.18 -7.84 43.54
CA GLU A 175 -40.99 -6.63 44.34
C GLU A 175 -39.52 -6.38 44.71
N ASP A 176 -38.66 -7.41 44.61
CA ASP A 176 -37.21 -7.31 44.88
C ASP A 176 -36.44 -6.70 43.69
N VAL A 177 -37.08 -6.56 42.52
CA VAL A 177 -36.45 -6.09 41.28
C VAL A 177 -36.25 -4.57 41.33
N THR A 178 -35.01 -4.12 41.19
CA THR A 178 -34.65 -2.69 41.29
C THR A 178 -34.61 -1.95 39.94
N LEU A 179 -34.99 -2.60 38.84
CA LEU A 179 -34.96 -2.02 37.49
C LEU A 179 -36.04 -0.93 37.33
N PRO A 180 -35.68 0.36 37.10
CA PRO A 180 -36.65 1.45 37.10
C PRO A 180 -37.73 1.34 36.02
N TRP A 181 -37.37 1.04 34.77
CA TRP A 181 -38.32 0.89 33.66
C TRP A 181 -39.25 -0.30 33.86
N PHE A 182 -38.73 -1.40 34.40
CA PHE A 182 -39.53 -2.56 34.78
C PHE A 182 -40.57 -2.20 35.84
N ASN A 183 -40.17 -1.50 36.90
CA ASN A 183 -41.09 -1.09 37.97
C ASN A 183 -42.20 -0.15 37.47
N VAL A 184 -41.93 0.72 36.50
CA VAL A 184 -42.96 1.57 35.87
C VAL A 184 -44.02 0.73 35.16
N GLY A 185 -43.60 -0.30 34.40
CA GLY A 185 -44.54 -1.20 33.74
C GLY A 185 -45.31 -2.09 34.72
N GLN A 186 -44.67 -2.58 35.79
CA GLN A 186 -45.35 -3.31 36.86
C GLN A 186 -46.45 -2.46 37.53
N GLU A 187 -46.16 -1.18 37.80
CA GLU A 187 -47.14 -0.24 38.34
C GLU A 187 -48.32 0.04 37.39
N PHE A 188 -48.07 0.03 36.09
CA PHE A 188 -49.13 0.11 35.08
C PHE A 188 -50.02 -1.13 35.09
N LEU A 189 -49.43 -2.33 35.20
CA LEU A 189 -50.19 -3.59 35.27
C LEU A 189 -51.11 -3.61 36.50
N LYS A 190 -50.62 -3.22 37.69
CA LYS A 190 -51.42 -3.13 38.92
C LYS A 190 -52.64 -2.20 38.81
N LYS A 191 -52.60 -1.19 37.93
CA LYS A 191 -53.63 -0.17 37.76
C LYS A 191 -54.60 -0.45 36.61
N THR A 192 -54.40 -1.52 35.85
CA THR A 192 -55.19 -1.81 34.65
C THR A 192 -55.80 -3.20 34.69
N THR A 193 -56.83 -3.42 33.86
CA THR A 193 -57.43 -4.74 33.70
C THR A 193 -56.87 -5.43 32.46
N ALA A 194 -56.23 -6.57 32.69
CA ALA A 194 -55.68 -7.51 31.72
C ALA A 194 -56.59 -7.78 30.51
N LYS A 195 -56.09 -7.53 29.29
CA LYS A 195 -56.76 -7.87 28.02
C LYS A 195 -55.77 -8.48 27.03
N ALA A 196 -56.02 -9.71 26.58
CA ALA A 196 -55.25 -10.35 25.50
C ALA A 196 -55.57 -9.69 24.13
N SER A 197 -54.98 -8.53 23.88
CA SER A 197 -55.09 -7.78 22.62
C SER A 197 -53.80 -7.03 22.31
N LEU A 198 -53.52 -6.83 21.02
CA LEU A 198 -52.37 -6.04 20.56
C LEU A 198 -52.35 -4.64 21.22
N ASN A 199 -53.49 -3.93 21.26
CA ASN A 199 -53.56 -2.58 21.84
C ASN A 199 -53.20 -2.54 23.34
N TYR A 200 -53.67 -3.52 24.12
CA TYR A 200 -53.35 -3.56 25.55
C TYR A 200 -51.87 -3.85 25.75
N CYS A 201 -51.33 -4.86 25.06
CA CYS A 201 -49.93 -5.22 25.17
C CYS A 201 -49.00 -4.10 24.67
N SER A 202 -49.33 -3.41 23.57
CA SER A 202 -48.64 -2.19 23.13
C SER A 202 -48.57 -1.11 24.23
N ASN A 203 -49.66 -0.91 24.99
CA ASN A 203 -49.67 0.04 26.10
C ASN A 203 -48.83 -0.45 27.30
N VAL A 204 -48.80 -1.76 27.55
CA VAL A 204 -47.90 -2.35 28.55
C VAL A 204 -46.45 -2.09 28.15
N MET A 205 -46.06 -2.44 26.93
CA MET A 205 -44.69 -2.23 26.42
C MET A 205 -44.28 -0.75 26.39
N LYS A 206 -45.22 0.16 26.09
CA LYS A 206 -45.00 1.60 26.19
C LYS A 206 -44.61 2.07 27.60
N ASN A 207 -45.10 1.42 28.64
CA ASN A 207 -44.74 1.74 30.03
C ASN A 207 -43.47 1.02 30.50
N TYR A 208 -43.09 -0.07 29.83
CA TYR A 208 -41.80 -0.74 30.03
C TYR A 208 -40.64 -0.12 29.25
N LYS A 209 -40.89 0.77 28.29
CA LYS A 209 -39.85 1.27 27.39
C LYS A 209 -38.78 2.06 28.13
N GLN A 210 -37.56 1.98 27.64
CA GLN A 210 -36.46 2.82 28.09
C GLN A 210 -36.34 4.07 27.21
N VAL A 211 -36.29 5.23 27.88
CA VAL A 211 -35.85 6.49 27.28
C VAL A 211 -34.66 6.97 28.10
N ALA A 212 -33.48 6.44 27.80
CA ALA A 212 -32.27 6.85 28.47
C ALA A 212 -31.76 8.16 27.85
N LYS A 213 -31.40 9.13 28.71
CA LYS A 213 -30.70 10.35 28.28
C LYS A 213 -29.26 10.06 27.82
N ASP A 214 -28.68 8.94 28.26
CA ASP A 214 -27.24 8.68 28.24
C ASP A 214 -26.89 7.27 27.73
N LEU A 215 -27.52 6.80 26.62
CA LEU A 215 -27.26 5.54 25.87
C LEU A 215 -28.16 4.32 26.21
N PHE A 216 -28.32 3.38 25.26
CA PHE A 216 -29.17 2.17 25.34
C PHE A 216 -30.69 2.42 25.56
N SER A 217 -31.33 3.12 24.62
CA SER A 217 -32.79 3.24 24.56
C SER A 217 -33.45 2.06 23.85
N THR A 218 -34.77 1.92 24.01
CA THR A 218 -35.56 0.98 23.19
C THR A 218 -35.36 1.35 21.73
N GLN A 219 -34.90 0.37 20.94
CA GLN A 219 -34.66 0.52 19.50
C GLN A 219 -35.84 0.02 18.69
N PHE A 220 -36.53 -0.99 19.18
CA PHE A 220 -37.80 -1.42 18.63
C PHE A 220 -38.64 -2.15 19.67
N THR A 221 -39.94 -2.15 19.44
CA THR A 221 -40.89 -2.96 20.21
C THR A 221 -41.68 -3.84 19.25
N THR A 222 -41.78 -5.11 19.55
CA THR A 222 -42.66 -6.04 18.84
C THR A 222 -43.81 -6.47 19.74
N VAL A 223 -45.00 -6.60 19.17
CA VAL A 223 -46.19 -7.15 19.85
C VAL A 223 -46.83 -8.20 18.98
N TYR A 224 -46.73 -9.45 19.40
CA TYR A 224 -47.16 -10.63 18.67
C TYR A 224 -48.53 -11.08 19.13
N ASP A 225 -49.41 -11.35 18.18
CA ASP A 225 -50.57 -12.20 18.41
C ASP A 225 -50.24 -13.62 17.92
N LEU A 226 -49.96 -14.53 18.85
CA LEU A 226 -49.49 -15.89 18.51
C LEU A 226 -50.56 -16.74 17.81
N SER A 227 -51.83 -16.35 17.89
CA SER A 227 -52.94 -17.06 17.24
C SER A 227 -53.13 -16.64 15.80
N THR A 228 -53.06 -15.34 15.52
CA THR A 228 -53.24 -14.77 14.18
C THR A 228 -51.93 -14.60 13.40
N LEU A 229 -50.79 -14.65 14.10
CA LEU A 229 -49.44 -14.37 13.58
C LEU A 229 -49.30 -12.95 13.00
N LYS A 230 -50.07 -12.02 13.57
CA LYS A 230 -49.90 -10.59 13.32
C LYS A 230 -48.91 -10.03 14.33
N ILE A 231 -47.91 -9.32 13.83
CA ILE A 231 -46.90 -8.65 14.64
C ILE A 231 -47.02 -7.16 14.44
N ARG A 232 -47.19 -6.42 15.52
CA ARG A 232 -47.12 -4.97 15.52
C ARG A 232 -45.71 -4.54 15.89
N VAL A 233 -45.11 -3.65 15.11
CA VAL A 233 -43.75 -3.16 15.33
C VAL A 233 -43.79 -1.66 15.55
N TYR A 234 -43.09 -1.21 16.59
CA TYR A 234 -42.77 0.18 16.88
C TYR A 234 -41.25 0.36 16.80
N LEU A 235 -40.80 1.55 16.42
CA LEU A 235 -39.37 1.84 16.37
C LEU A 235 -38.95 2.89 17.38
N TYR A 236 -37.69 2.75 17.79
CA TYR A 236 -37.06 3.48 18.86
C TYR A 236 -37.90 3.35 20.13
N HIS A 237 -38.31 4.43 20.76
CA HIS A 237 -39.26 4.43 21.87
C HIS A 237 -40.56 5.16 21.50
N ASP A 238 -40.86 5.25 20.20
CA ASP A 238 -42.00 5.98 19.66
C ASP A 238 -43.20 5.05 19.45
N PHE A 239 -44.25 5.27 20.24
CA PHE A 239 -45.51 4.51 20.19
C PHE A 239 -46.63 5.27 19.45
N THR A 240 -46.30 6.34 18.72
CA THR A 240 -47.28 7.14 17.96
C THR A 240 -47.63 6.53 16.59
N GLU A 241 -46.70 5.81 15.99
CA GLU A 241 -46.84 5.10 14.72
C GLU A 241 -46.42 3.64 14.88
N PHE A 242 -47.04 2.72 14.13
CA PHE A 242 -46.62 1.33 14.05
C PHE A 242 -46.88 0.76 12.67
N ILE A 243 -46.15 -0.30 12.33
CA ILE A 243 -46.47 -1.18 11.22
C ILE A 243 -47.10 -2.48 11.74
N GLU A 244 -47.90 -3.13 10.90
CA GLU A 244 -48.43 -4.47 11.19
C GLU A 244 -47.93 -5.44 10.12
N ILE A 245 -47.19 -6.45 10.56
CA ILE A 245 -46.66 -7.54 9.73
C ILE A 245 -47.59 -8.74 9.87
N ASP A 246 -48.00 -9.32 8.75
CA ASP A 246 -48.65 -10.63 8.70
C ASP A 246 -47.58 -11.67 8.32
N LEU A 247 -47.16 -12.48 9.29
CA LEU A 247 -46.08 -13.45 9.11
C LEU A 247 -46.36 -14.42 7.95
N LYS A 248 -47.61 -14.88 7.83
CA LYS A 248 -47.99 -15.83 6.78
C LYS A 248 -47.88 -15.20 5.40
N GLN A 249 -48.14 -13.91 5.26
CA GLN A 249 -47.98 -13.20 4.00
C GLN A 249 -46.51 -12.92 3.67
N GLU A 250 -45.69 -12.58 4.67
CA GLU A 250 -44.25 -12.38 4.44
C GLU A 250 -43.56 -13.69 4.06
N LEU A 251 -43.84 -14.81 4.73
CA LEU A 251 -43.26 -16.11 4.39
C LEU A 251 -43.60 -16.58 2.96
N LYS A 252 -44.75 -16.18 2.41
CA LYS A 252 -45.09 -16.48 0.99
C LYS A 252 -44.18 -15.80 -0.02
N LYS A 253 -43.44 -14.75 0.37
CA LYS A 253 -42.50 -14.04 -0.50
C LYS A 253 -41.15 -14.77 -0.64
N GLY A 254 -40.97 -15.89 0.06
CA GLY A 254 -39.69 -16.61 0.12
C GLY A 254 -38.73 -15.98 1.12
N ASN A 255 -37.49 -16.46 1.13
CA ASN A 255 -36.45 -15.94 2.02
C ASN A 255 -36.09 -14.50 1.63
N HIS A 256 -36.17 -13.57 2.57
CA HIS A 256 -35.84 -12.17 2.32
C HIS A 256 -35.56 -11.41 3.63
N ASN A 257 -34.93 -10.25 3.52
CA ASN A 257 -34.59 -9.37 4.64
C ASN A 257 -35.18 -7.97 4.42
N LYS A 258 -35.44 -7.25 5.52
CA LYS A 258 -35.91 -5.86 5.53
C LYS A 258 -35.26 -5.10 6.67
N MET A 259 -34.65 -3.96 6.38
CA MET A 259 -34.27 -3.03 7.43
C MET A 259 -35.54 -2.47 8.09
N MET A 260 -35.57 -2.43 9.42
CA MET A 260 -36.78 -1.97 10.10
C MET A 260 -37.07 -0.50 9.82
N VAL A 261 -36.02 0.33 9.76
CA VAL A 261 -36.14 1.78 9.53
C VAL A 261 -36.81 2.12 8.19
N ASP A 262 -36.63 1.28 7.17
CA ASP A 262 -37.20 1.50 5.83
C ASP A 262 -38.72 1.24 5.79
N LEU A 263 -39.29 0.72 6.87
CA LEU A 263 -40.72 0.47 7.00
C LEU A 263 -41.49 1.65 7.59
N PHE A 264 -40.79 2.70 8.03
CA PHE A 264 -41.35 3.88 8.69
C PHE A 264 -41.12 5.15 7.87
N SER A 265 -41.87 6.20 8.18
CA SER A 265 -41.76 7.50 7.51
C SER A 265 -40.34 8.09 7.62
N GLU A 266 -39.87 8.74 6.55
CA GLU A 266 -38.60 9.48 6.52
C GLU A 266 -38.54 10.61 7.55
N THR A 267 -39.70 11.07 8.03
CA THR A 267 -39.80 12.14 9.05
C THR A 267 -39.87 11.61 10.48
N SER A 268 -39.89 10.28 10.67
CA SER A 268 -40.00 9.64 11.98
C SER A 268 -38.79 9.93 12.87
N LEU A 269 -39.00 9.84 14.19
CA LEU A 269 -37.91 9.99 15.16
C LEU A 269 -36.82 8.93 14.98
N ALA A 270 -37.23 7.69 14.71
CA ALA A 270 -36.33 6.57 14.44
C ALA A 270 -35.45 6.82 13.21
N ARG A 271 -36.01 7.40 12.12
CA ARG A 271 -35.22 7.72 10.93
C ARG A 271 -34.15 8.76 11.21
N LYS A 272 -34.48 9.82 11.94
CA LYS A 272 -33.50 10.86 12.32
C LYS A 272 -32.34 10.28 13.12
N PHE A 273 -32.64 9.44 14.10
CA PHE A 273 -31.63 8.75 14.90
C PHE A 273 -30.77 7.81 14.04
N TYR A 274 -31.39 7.02 13.16
CA TYR A 274 -30.70 6.14 12.21
C TYR A 274 -29.75 6.91 11.29
N ASP A 275 -30.20 8.00 10.67
CA ASP A 275 -29.40 8.78 9.72
C ASP A 275 -28.18 9.41 10.42
N GLN A 276 -28.34 9.87 11.65
CA GLN A 276 -27.26 10.40 12.48
C GLN A 276 -26.22 9.33 12.85
N TYR A 277 -26.67 8.17 13.36
CA TYR A 277 -25.78 7.06 13.72
C TYR A 277 -25.01 6.49 12.52
N ASN A 278 -25.62 6.57 11.33
CA ASN A 278 -25.08 6.04 10.08
C ASN A 278 -24.41 7.10 9.18
N ASP A 279 -24.09 8.29 9.68
CA ASP A 279 -23.43 9.33 8.88
C ASP A 279 -21.97 8.93 8.55
N SER A 280 -21.77 8.37 7.36
CA SER A 280 -20.44 8.00 6.86
C SER A 280 -19.50 9.20 6.63
N LYS A 281 -20.03 10.42 6.45
CA LYS A 281 -19.21 11.63 6.28
C LYS A 281 -18.68 12.10 7.63
N ASN A 282 -19.52 12.03 8.66
CA ASN A 282 -19.16 12.35 10.03
C ASN A 282 -19.52 11.21 11.02
N PRO A 283 -18.75 10.11 11.04
CA PRO A 283 -19.09 8.91 11.82
C PRO A 283 -18.98 9.10 13.34
N ILE A 284 -18.47 10.24 13.81
CA ILE A 284 -18.35 10.58 15.24
C ILE A 284 -19.46 11.53 15.71
N SER A 285 -20.29 12.05 14.79
CA SER A 285 -21.36 13.02 15.11
C SER A 285 -22.30 12.52 16.20
N PHE A 286 -22.72 11.26 16.11
CA PHE A 286 -23.51 10.60 17.13
C PHE A 286 -22.83 10.65 18.50
N LEU A 287 -21.56 10.26 18.59
CA LEU A 287 -20.81 10.28 19.86
C LEU A 287 -20.66 11.69 20.43
N GLN A 288 -20.45 12.69 19.57
CA GLN A 288 -20.30 14.09 19.97
C GLN A 288 -21.59 14.70 20.51
N GLU A 289 -22.75 14.30 20.00
CA GLU A 289 -24.04 14.76 20.52
C GLU A 289 -24.42 14.08 21.84
N GLN A 290 -24.05 12.81 22.03
CA GLN A 290 -24.28 12.12 23.30
C GLN A 290 -23.36 12.65 24.41
N MET A 291 -22.14 13.06 24.06
CA MET A 291 -21.12 13.40 25.05
C MET A 291 -20.37 14.68 24.66
N ASN A 292 -20.51 15.74 25.47
CA ASN A 292 -19.67 16.92 25.34
C ASN A 292 -18.31 16.67 26.01
N PRO A 293 -17.20 16.61 25.25
CA PRO A 293 -15.89 16.26 25.77
C PRO A 293 -15.29 17.31 26.72
N ASP A 294 -15.80 18.54 26.71
CA ASP A 294 -15.33 19.60 27.63
C ASP A 294 -15.91 19.47 29.04
N ILE A 295 -16.89 18.58 29.24
CA ILE A 295 -17.63 18.45 30.50
C ILE A 295 -17.13 17.27 31.35
N TYR A 296 -16.71 16.18 30.71
CA TYR A 296 -16.40 14.93 31.40
C TYR A 296 -14.91 14.62 31.37
N SER A 297 -14.36 14.28 32.53
CA SER A 297 -13.01 13.72 32.64
C SER A 297 -12.96 12.27 32.13
N GLU A 298 -11.78 11.78 31.74
CA GLU A 298 -11.55 10.38 31.35
C GLU A 298 -12.10 9.39 32.39
N LYS A 299 -11.93 9.68 33.70
CA LYS A 299 -12.45 8.84 34.78
C LYS A 299 -13.98 8.78 34.82
N GLU A 300 -14.66 9.88 34.46
CA GLU A 300 -16.11 9.92 34.37
C GLU A 300 -16.60 9.16 33.14
N LEU A 301 -15.94 9.32 32.01
CA LEU A 301 -16.23 8.58 30.79
C LEU A 301 -16.11 7.06 30.98
N LEU A 302 -15.07 6.60 31.69
CA LEU A 302 -14.90 5.19 32.03
C LEU A 302 -15.97 4.69 33.00
N ARG A 303 -16.37 5.51 33.99
CA ARG A 303 -17.47 5.16 34.90
C ARG A 303 -18.83 5.07 34.20
N MET A 304 -19.00 5.79 33.11
CA MET A 304 -20.17 5.73 32.24
C MET A 304 -20.02 4.66 31.14
N GLU A 305 -18.91 3.90 31.14
CA GLU A 305 -18.59 2.88 30.14
C GLU A 305 -18.64 3.42 28.69
N PHE A 306 -18.27 4.69 28.50
CA PHE A 306 -18.34 5.30 27.18
C PHE A 306 -17.35 4.67 26.19
N ASN A 307 -16.25 4.07 26.69
CA ASN A 307 -15.37 3.24 25.90
C ASN A 307 -16.12 2.10 25.20
N GLU A 308 -17.08 1.45 25.88
CA GLU A 308 -17.89 0.39 25.28
C GLU A 308 -18.77 0.92 24.15
N THR A 309 -19.35 2.11 24.32
CA THR A 309 -20.14 2.77 23.27
C THR A 309 -19.30 3.03 22.02
N ILE A 310 -18.07 3.52 22.22
CA ILE A 310 -17.12 3.75 21.12
C ILE A 310 -16.74 2.43 20.47
N SER A 311 -16.48 1.39 21.26
CA SER A 311 -16.14 0.06 20.78
C SER A 311 -17.24 -0.57 19.94
N ILE A 312 -18.49 -0.56 20.43
CA ILE A 312 -19.65 -1.09 19.70
C ILE A 312 -19.81 -0.37 18.36
N LEU A 313 -19.81 0.96 18.36
CA LEU A 313 -19.96 1.75 17.13
C LEU A 313 -18.78 1.50 16.17
N GLY A 314 -17.55 1.56 16.68
CA GLY A 314 -16.34 1.36 15.88
C GLY A 314 -16.29 0.00 15.22
N TYR A 315 -16.58 -1.08 15.96
CA TYR A 315 -16.62 -2.43 15.41
C TYR A 315 -17.80 -2.69 14.49
N GLU A 316 -18.93 -2.03 14.70
CA GLU A 316 -20.05 -2.09 13.76
C GLU A 316 -19.64 -1.48 12.40
N TRP A 317 -18.97 -0.32 12.41
CA TRP A 317 -18.41 0.28 11.20
C TRP A 317 -17.32 -0.59 10.57
N LEU A 318 -16.44 -1.18 11.38
CA LEU A 318 -15.33 -2.00 10.92
C LEU A 318 -15.80 -3.31 10.28
N ASN A 319 -16.64 -4.08 10.99
CA ASN A 319 -16.95 -5.47 10.65
C ASN A 319 -18.28 -5.62 9.91
N GLN A 320 -19.33 -4.92 10.34
CA GLN A 320 -20.67 -5.07 9.77
C GLN A 320 -20.83 -4.21 8.51
N LYS A 321 -20.41 -2.95 8.58
CA LYS A 321 -20.45 -2.00 7.45
C LYS A 321 -19.22 -2.07 6.54
N LYS A 322 -18.16 -2.77 6.97
CA LYS A 322 -16.90 -2.95 6.21
C LYS A 322 -16.26 -1.63 5.79
N ASN A 323 -16.27 -0.64 6.69
CA ASN A 323 -15.72 0.68 6.45
C ASN A 323 -14.67 1.00 7.53
N PRO A 324 -13.43 0.53 7.33
CA PRO A 324 -12.34 0.75 8.28
C PRO A 324 -12.00 2.24 8.45
N ASP A 325 -12.15 3.07 7.43
CA ASP A 325 -11.88 4.52 7.55
C ASP A 325 -12.81 5.21 8.55
N ALA A 326 -14.10 4.86 8.54
CA ALA A 326 -15.06 5.37 9.51
C ALA A 326 -14.74 4.85 10.92
N ALA A 327 -14.43 3.56 11.05
CA ALA A 327 -14.03 2.95 12.32
C ALA A 327 -12.76 3.61 12.90
N ILE A 328 -11.74 3.87 12.08
CA ILE A 328 -10.52 4.57 12.48
C ILE A 328 -10.86 5.95 13.06
N LYS A 329 -11.78 6.70 12.45
CA LYS A 329 -12.21 8.02 12.99
C LYS A 329 -12.88 7.89 14.36
N ILE A 330 -13.72 6.87 14.54
CA ILE A 330 -14.41 6.59 15.81
C ILE A 330 -13.41 6.20 16.91
N PHE A 331 -12.53 5.23 16.66
CA PHE A 331 -11.54 4.81 17.64
C PHE A 331 -10.53 5.92 17.95
N LYS A 332 -10.12 6.71 16.94
CA LYS A 332 -9.30 7.92 17.13
C LYS A 332 -9.94 8.92 18.07
N TYR A 333 -11.25 9.15 17.91
CA TYR A 333 -12.00 10.01 18.82
C TYR A 333 -11.97 9.44 20.24
N GLY A 334 -12.19 8.14 20.39
CA GLY A 334 -12.05 7.45 21.68
C GLY A 334 -10.70 7.64 22.37
N VAL A 335 -9.59 7.34 21.69
CA VAL A 335 -8.25 7.53 22.27
C VAL A 335 -7.92 9.01 22.54
N THR A 336 -8.60 9.95 21.87
CA THR A 336 -8.46 11.39 22.18
C THR A 336 -9.14 11.74 23.50
N LEU A 337 -10.30 11.14 23.79
CA LEU A 337 -11.04 11.35 25.03
C LEU A 337 -10.46 10.57 26.22
N MET A 338 -9.94 9.37 25.95
CA MET A 338 -9.47 8.43 26.96
C MET A 338 -8.07 7.91 26.58
N PRO A 339 -7.03 8.76 26.68
CA PRO A 339 -5.68 8.46 26.21
C PRO A 339 -4.93 7.41 27.05
N ASN A 340 -5.49 6.97 28.18
CA ASN A 340 -4.93 5.91 29.02
C ASN A 340 -5.73 4.60 28.91
N ASN A 341 -6.74 4.53 28.04
CA ASN A 341 -7.51 3.31 27.82
C ASN A 341 -6.79 2.40 26.80
N THR A 342 -6.32 1.25 27.29
CA THR A 342 -5.60 0.23 26.50
C THR A 342 -6.44 -0.32 25.35
N ASP A 343 -7.71 -0.67 25.60
CA ASP A 343 -8.58 -1.35 24.64
C ASP A 343 -8.86 -0.48 23.41
N LEU A 344 -9.00 0.83 23.58
CA LEU A 344 -9.20 1.76 22.47
C LEU A 344 -7.98 1.86 21.56
N TYR A 345 -6.75 1.70 22.09
CA TYR A 345 -5.56 1.60 21.25
C TYR A 345 -5.50 0.27 20.51
N ASP A 346 -5.93 -0.83 21.12
CA ASP A 346 -6.06 -2.12 20.44
C ASP A 346 -7.05 -2.05 19.29
N SER A 347 -8.28 -1.57 19.54
CA SER A 347 -9.30 -1.45 18.51
C SER A 347 -8.90 -0.48 17.40
N LEU A 348 -8.19 0.61 17.73
CA LEU A 348 -7.62 1.50 16.72
C LEU A 348 -6.53 0.81 15.90
N GLY A 349 -5.66 0.03 16.55
CA GLY A 349 -4.64 -0.78 15.90
C GLY A 349 -5.23 -1.80 14.92
N GLU A 350 -6.31 -2.46 15.33
CA GLU A 350 -7.05 -3.42 14.50
C GLU A 350 -7.71 -2.76 13.31
N ALA A 351 -8.35 -1.59 13.51
CA ALA A 351 -8.95 -0.84 12.42
C ALA A 351 -7.90 -0.41 11.38
N TYR A 352 -6.72 0.01 11.81
CA TYR A 352 -5.60 0.28 10.90
C TYR A 352 -5.08 -0.97 10.19
N LEU A 353 -4.98 -2.10 10.89
CA LEU A 353 -4.53 -3.36 10.31
C LEU A 353 -5.48 -3.83 9.19
N ILE A 354 -6.79 -3.78 9.43
CA ILE A 354 -7.81 -4.09 8.41
C ILE A 354 -7.75 -3.10 7.24
N ASN A 355 -7.34 -1.84 7.51
CA ASN A 355 -7.11 -0.85 6.46
C ASN A 355 -5.76 -1.00 5.73
N ASN A 356 -4.97 -2.04 6.02
CA ASN A 356 -3.60 -2.24 5.53
C ASN A 356 -2.62 -1.10 5.89
N ASP A 357 -2.90 -0.34 6.95
CA ASP A 357 -1.99 0.68 7.50
C ASP A 357 -1.17 0.07 8.63
N TRP A 358 -0.24 -0.84 8.28
CA TRP A 358 0.57 -1.57 9.26
C TRP A 358 1.42 -0.64 10.13
N THR A 359 1.85 0.51 9.61
CA THR A 359 2.67 1.47 10.37
C THR A 359 1.87 2.03 11.55
N ASN A 360 0.65 2.51 11.28
CA ASN A 360 -0.20 3.00 12.36
C ASN A 360 -0.75 1.86 13.23
N ALA A 361 -1.01 0.67 12.67
CA ALA A 361 -1.38 -0.51 13.46
C ALA A 361 -0.30 -0.85 14.50
N ILE A 362 0.95 -1.02 14.07
CA ILE A 362 2.11 -1.32 14.94
C ILE A 362 2.27 -0.23 16.01
N LYS A 363 2.12 1.04 15.64
CA LYS A 363 2.23 2.16 16.58
C LYS A 363 1.18 2.09 17.70
N ASN A 364 -0.07 1.74 17.37
CA ASN A 364 -1.15 1.68 18.35
C ASN A 364 -1.05 0.42 19.22
N TYR A 365 -0.72 -0.74 18.66
CA TYR A 365 -0.44 -1.94 19.48
C TYR A 365 0.77 -1.73 20.41
N ALA A 366 1.82 -1.05 19.96
CA ALA A 366 2.95 -0.72 20.82
C ALA A 366 2.55 0.25 21.96
N LYS A 367 1.64 1.19 21.68
CA LYS A 367 1.09 2.11 22.70
C LYS A 367 0.21 1.38 23.70
N SER A 368 -0.63 0.45 23.24
CA SER A 368 -1.42 -0.44 24.08
C SER A 368 -0.53 -1.25 25.02
N LEU A 369 0.53 -1.90 24.51
CA LEU A 369 1.51 -2.63 25.32
C LEU A 369 2.25 -1.74 26.34
N ALA A 370 2.52 -0.48 25.99
CA ALA A 370 3.12 0.46 26.91
C ALA A 370 2.19 0.84 28.08
N LEU A 371 0.87 0.78 27.87
CA LEU A 371 -0.14 1.01 28.91
C LEU A 371 -0.45 -0.26 29.71
N ASN A 372 -0.47 -1.42 29.04
CA ASN A 372 -0.66 -2.75 29.63
C ASN A 372 0.33 -3.78 29.04
N PRO A 373 1.45 -4.07 29.73
CA PRO A 373 2.44 -5.02 29.25
C PRO A 373 1.96 -6.48 29.15
N GLU A 374 0.84 -6.83 29.80
CA GLU A 374 0.25 -8.19 29.78
C GLU A 374 -0.82 -8.35 28.70
N ASN A 375 -0.94 -7.39 27.76
CA ASN A 375 -1.90 -7.49 26.67
C ASN A 375 -1.42 -8.47 25.58
N ASP A 376 -1.72 -9.76 25.76
CA ASP A 376 -1.38 -10.84 24.83
C ASP A 376 -1.87 -10.57 23.39
N ASN A 377 -3.06 -9.97 23.23
CA ASN A 377 -3.58 -9.62 21.91
C ASN A 377 -2.67 -8.60 21.20
N ALA A 378 -2.26 -7.53 21.88
CA ALA A 378 -1.37 -6.54 21.30
C ALA A 378 0.02 -7.11 20.95
N ILE A 379 0.52 -8.10 21.72
CA ILE A 379 1.76 -8.83 21.37
C ILE A 379 1.59 -9.58 20.05
N ASP A 380 0.56 -10.42 19.96
CA ASP A 380 0.30 -11.26 18.78
C ASP A 380 0.05 -10.42 17.53
N GLN A 381 -0.77 -9.37 17.64
CA GLN A 381 -1.08 -8.49 16.52
C GLN A 381 0.13 -7.67 16.07
N LEU A 382 1.02 -7.27 16.98
CA LEU A 382 2.24 -6.55 16.63
C LEU A 382 3.22 -7.43 15.84
N VAL A 383 3.35 -8.71 16.20
CA VAL A 383 4.14 -9.68 15.42
C VAL A 383 3.51 -9.92 14.05
N SER A 384 2.19 -10.15 13.99
CA SER A 384 1.47 -10.34 12.73
C SER A 384 1.60 -9.13 11.81
N ALA A 385 1.34 -7.93 12.31
CA ALA A 385 1.41 -6.70 11.53
C ALA A 385 2.80 -6.43 10.95
N LYS A 386 3.87 -6.75 11.70
CA LYS A 386 5.25 -6.67 11.17
C LYS A 386 5.49 -7.67 10.04
N ASN A 387 5.08 -8.91 10.23
CA ASN A 387 5.23 -9.96 9.21
C ASN A 387 4.44 -9.64 7.94
N ASP A 388 3.19 -9.19 8.09
CA ASP A 388 2.32 -8.81 6.98
C ASP A 388 2.91 -7.62 6.21
N ARG A 389 3.47 -6.63 6.91
CA ARG A 389 4.17 -5.49 6.29
C ARG A 389 5.37 -5.94 5.46
N GLU A 390 6.21 -6.84 5.98
CA GLU A 390 7.37 -7.35 5.23
C GLU A 390 6.94 -8.20 4.03
N GLN A 391 5.93 -9.06 4.19
CA GLN A 391 5.37 -9.84 3.07
C GLN A 391 4.77 -8.93 1.99
N PHE A 392 4.07 -7.86 2.38
CA PHE A 392 3.54 -6.87 1.45
C PHE A 392 4.65 -6.14 0.71
N LYS A 393 5.71 -5.72 1.42
CA LYS A 393 6.90 -5.08 0.85
C LYS A 393 7.55 -5.98 -0.22
N VAL A 394 7.78 -7.25 0.08
CA VAL A 394 8.33 -8.25 -0.86
C VAL A 394 7.40 -8.45 -2.06
N LYS A 395 6.09 -8.60 -1.83
CA LYS A 395 5.11 -8.74 -2.92
C LYS A 395 5.10 -7.54 -3.85
N LYS A 396 5.16 -6.32 -3.30
CA LYS A 396 5.24 -5.08 -4.08
C LYS A 396 6.56 -4.97 -4.86
N PHE A 397 7.67 -5.35 -4.24
CA PHE A 397 8.96 -5.33 -4.90
C PHE A 397 9.02 -6.33 -6.07
N LYS A 398 8.36 -7.49 -5.92
CA LYS A 398 8.16 -8.41 -7.06
C LYS A 398 7.38 -7.77 -8.22
N GLN A 399 6.37 -6.94 -7.94
CA GLN A 399 5.64 -6.23 -9.01
C GLN A 399 6.53 -5.22 -9.74
N LEU A 400 7.44 -4.54 -9.02
CA LEU A 400 8.44 -3.67 -9.61
C LEU A 400 9.43 -4.48 -10.48
N ALA A 401 9.92 -5.61 -9.97
CA ALA A 401 10.78 -6.53 -10.71
C ALA A 401 10.11 -7.02 -12.02
N ASP A 402 8.85 -7.48 -11.94
CA ASP A 402 8.08 -7.92 -13.12
C ASP A 402 7.92 -6.78 -14.17
N LEU A 403 7.96 -5.52 -13.74
CA LEU A 403 7.87 -4.37 -14.61
C LEU A 403 9.21 -4.02 -15.27
N ILE A 404 10.29 -4.15 -14.50
CA ILE A 404 11.67 -4.05 -15.02
C ILE A 404 11.92 -5.13 -16.08
N ASP A 405 11.45 -6.37 -15.85
CA ASP A 405 11.49 -7.45 -16.85
C ASP A 405 10.83 -7.02 -18.17
N GLN A 406 9.65 -6.40 -18.09
CA GLN A 406 8.92 -5.92 -19.26
C GLN A 406 9.67 -4.80 -20.00
N TYR A 407 10.31 -3.88 -19.27
CA TYR A 407 11.12 -2.82 -19.89
C TYR A 407 12.33 -3.40 -20.62
N ALA A 408 13.09 -4.29 -19.97
CA ALA A 408 14.25 -4.91 -20.58
C ALA A 408 13.89 -5.73 -21.84
N GLU A 409 12.80 -6.51 -21.78
CA GLU A 409 12.30 -7.24 -22.94
C GLU A 409 11.81 -6.32 -24.08
N ALA A 410 11.14 -5.21 -23.74
CA ALA A 410 10.70 -4.23 -24.73
C ALA A 410 11.90 -3.55 -25.41
N THR A 411 12.93 -3.20 -24.64
CA THR A 411 14.17 -2.63 -25.15
C THR A 411 14.89 -3.59 -26.10
N LEU A 412 14.99 -4.88 -25.77
CA LEU A 412 15.57 -5.88 -26.67
C LEU A 412 14.80 -6.04 -27.99
N LYS A 413 13.46 -5.89 -27.97
CA LYS A 413 12.64 -5.98 -29.18
C LYS A 413 12.93 -4.86 -30.20
N ASN A 414 13.54 -3.75 -29.78
CA ASN A 414 14.01 -2.72 -30.71
C ASN A 414 15.14 -3.24 -31.62
N GLY A 415 15.86 -4.29 -31.20
CA GLY A 415 16.88 -4.98 -31.98
C GLY A 415 18.23 -4.26 -32.07
N ASN A 416 18.43 -3.18 -31.30
CA ASN A 416 19.67 -2.42 -31.25
C ASN A 416 20.66 -2.95 -30.20
N ILE A 417 20.16 -3.66 -29.18
CA ILE A 417 20.96 -4.27 -28.10
C ILE A 417 20.83 -5.80 -28.19
N ASN A 418 21.93 -6.53 -27.97
CA ASN A 418 21.92 -8.00 -27.98
C ASN A 418 21.60 -8.57 -26.59
N SER A 419 22.27 -8.06 -25.56
CA SER A 419 22.10 -8.50 -24.17
C SER A 419 22.09 -7.33 -23.17
N ILE A 420 21.37 -7.55 -22.06
CA ILE A 420 21.25 -6.62 -20.94
C ILE A 420 21.58 -7.38 -19.66
N ALA A 421 22.40 -6.78 -18.80
CA ALA A 421 22.64 -7.19 -17.42
C ALA A 421 22.20 -6.06 -16.49
N LEU A 422 21.33 -6.35 -15.54
CA LEU A 422 20.64 -5.31 -14.75
C LEU A 422 20.46 -5.72 -13.30
N ALA A 423 20.73 -4.77 -12.39
CA ALA A 423 20.43 -4.90 -10.98
C ALA A 423 19.80 -3.62 -10.40
N VAL A 424 18.88 -3.79 -9.46
CA VAL A 424 18.24 -2.73 -8.68
C VAL A 424 18.27 -3.10 -7.21
N TYR A 425 18.66 -2.15 -6.37
CA TYR A 425 18.52 -2.19 -4.92
C TYR A 425 17.45 -1.17 -4.49
N LYS A 426 16.54 -1.56 -3.60
CA LYS A 426 15.59 -0.64 -2.94
C LYS A 426 15.25 -1.14 -1.54
N ASN A 427 15.48 -0.32 -0.52
CA ASN A 427 15.06 -0.61 0.86
C ASN A 427 15.50 -2.01 1.36
N GLY A 428 16.73 -2.44 1.09
CA GLY A 428 17.24 -3.77 1.47
C GLY A 428 16.82 -4.94 0.56
N LEU A 429 16.02 -4.69 -0.47
CA LEU A 429 15.64 -5.69 -1.47
C LEU A 429 16.47 -5.53 -2.74
N VAL A 430 16.87 -6.66 -3.33
CA VAL A 430 17.67 -6.71 -4.55
C VAL A 430 16.89 -7.47 -5.61
N TYR A 431 16.86 -6.90 -6.81
CA TYR A 431 16.45 -7.57 -8.02
C TYR A 431 17.64 -7.57 -9.00
N GLN A 432 17.92 -8.72 -9.60
CA GLN A 432 18.99 -8.89 -10.57
C GLN A 432 18.54 -9.85 -11.65
N ASN A 433 18.74 -9.49 -12.92
CA ASN A 433 18.41 -10.37 -14.03
C ASN A 433 19.25 -10.05 -15.28
N TYR A 434 19.19 -10.98 -16.23
CA TYR A 434 19.83 -10.85 -17.53
C TYR A 434 18.86 -11.16 -18.66
N TYR A 435 19.08 -10.52 -19.80
CA TYR A 435 18.17 -10.59 -20.93
C TYR A 435 18.94 -10.75 -22.24
N GLY A 436 18.29 -11.37 -23.23
CA GLY A 436 18.82 -11.53 -24.57
C GLY A 436 19.90 -12.60 -24.68
N GLU A 437 20.76 -12.44 -25.68
CA GLU A 437 21.89 -13.32 -25.98
C GLU A 437 23.13 -12.44 -26.14
N ILE A 438 24.28 -12.87 -25.64
CA ILE A 438 25.54 -12.13 -25.79
C ILE A 438 25.82 -11.92 -27.28
N ASP A 439 25.80 -13.01 -28.05
CA ASP A 439 25.92 -12.99 -29.50
C ASP A 439 24.57 -13.34 -30.13
N LYS A 440 24.07 -12.46 -31.00
CA LYS A 440 22.75 -12.59 -31.60
C LYS A 440 22.59 -13.91 -32.38
N GLY A 441 21.71 -14.79 -31.91
CA GLY A 441 21.39 -16.07 -32.55
C GLY A 441 22.33 -17.22 -32.15
N ALA A 442 23.27 -16.99 -31.24
CA ALA A 442 24.20 -18.01 -30.75
C ALA A 442 23.65 -18.79 -29.54
N ASN A 443 22.52 -18.38 -28.98
CA ASN A 443 21.91 -19.00 -27.79
C ASN A 443 22.85 -19.03 -26.57
N ASN A 444 23.78 -18.06 -26.48
CA ASN A 444 24.67 -17.86 -25.33
C ASN A 444 24.14 -16.74 -24.43
N LYS A 445 23.36 -17.13 -23.43
CA LYS A 445 22.74 -16.16 -22.53
C LYS A 445 23.77 -15.59 -21.54
N PRO A 446 23.71 -14.28 -21.23
CA PRO A 446 24.42 -13.72 -20.09
C PRO A 446 23.99 -14.39 -18.76
N SER A 447 24.89 -14.38 -17.78
CA SER A 447 24.69 -15.01 -16.45
C SER A 447 25.56 -14.36 -15.37
N ASP A 448 25.47 -14.85 -14.13
CA ASP A 448 26.29 -14.37 -13.00
C ASP A 448 27.80 -14.50 -13.21
N SER A 449 28.23 -15.39 -14.11
CA SER A 449 29.65 -15.50 -14.47
C SER A 449 30.05 -14.60 -15.64
N SER A 450 29.11 -13.93 -16.30
CA SER A 450 29.41 -13.03 -17.43
C SER A 450 30.20 -11.82 -16.95
N GLU A 451 31.32 -11.59 -17.61
CA GLU A 451 32.26 -10.51 -17.29
C GLU A 451 32.13 -9.39 -18.32
N TYR A 452 32.14 -8.14 -17.87
CA TYR A 452 31.89 -6.95 -18.69
C TYR A 452 33.02 -5.94 -18.52
N GLU A 453 33.38 -5.27 -19.61
CA GLU A 453 34.14 -4.02 -19.56
C GLU A 453 33.26 -2.93 -18.94
N ILE A 454 33.44 -2.65 -17.63
CA ILE A 454 32.63 -1.62 -16.95
C ILE A 454 33.11 -0.19 -17.26
N ALA A 455 34.19 -0.09 -18.06
CA ALA A 455 34.74 1.17 -18.54
C ALA A 455 34.88 2.18 -17.40
N SER A 456 34.39 3.41 -17.59
CA SER A 456 34.60 4.52 -16.66
C SER A 456 33.95 4.38 -15.27
N ILE A 457 33.16 3.33 -15.00
CA ILE A 457 32.78 2.97 -13.62
C ILE A 457 34.04 2.68 -12.78
N THR A 458 35.12 2.19 -13.41
CA THR A 458 36.44 1.99 -12.80
C THR A 458 36.96 3.22 -12.03
N LYS A 459 36.67 4.43 -12.54
CA LYS A 459 37.11 5.68 -11.91
C LYS A 459 36.57 5.83 -10.49
N THR A 460 35.38 5.29 -10.20
CA THR A 460 34.77 5.35 -8.86
C THR A 460 35.56 4.54 -7.84
N PHE A 461 36.19 3.43 -8.23
CA PHE A 461 37.09 2.67 -7.36
C PHE A 461 38.39 3.44 -7.09
N THR A 462 38.93 4.10 -8.12
CA THR A 462 40.09 4.98 -7.97
C THR A 462 39.77 6.11 -6.99
N GLY A 463 38.62 6.77 -7.16
CA GLY A 463 38.13 7.82 -6.26
C GLY A 463 37.99 7.34 -4.82
N ALA A 464 37.45 6.14 -4.60
CA ALA A 464 37.34 5.54 -3.27
C ALA A 464 38.71 5.29 -2.61
N LEU A 465 39.71 4.82 -3.38
CA LEU A 465 41.08 4.65 -2.88
C LEU A 465 41.73 5.99 -2.52
N VAL A 466 41.50 7.05 -3.31
CA VAL A 466 41.98 8.40 -3.01
C VAL A 466 41.29 8.95 -1.76
N ALA A 467 39.97 8.77 -1.61
CA ALA A 467 39.24 9.16 -0.39
C ALA A 467 39.82 8.46 0.86
N LYS A 468 40.12 7.16 0.78
CA LYS A 468 40.80 6.43 1.86
C LYS A 468 42.20 6.99 2.15
N ALA A 469 42.97 7.37 1.12
CA ALA A 469 44.30 7.96 1.29
C ALA A 469 44.24 9.37 1.92
N VAL A 470 43.25 10.19 1.55
CA VAL A 470 42.97 11.51 2.15
C VAL A 470 42.61 11.37 3.63
N LEU A 471 41.65 10.50 3.97
CA LEU A 471 41.26 10.25 5.36
C LEU A 471 42.40 9.66 6.19
N GLY A 472 43.28 8.87 5.56
CA GLY A 472 44.49 8.34 6.19
C GLY A 472 45.64 9.35 6.32
N GLY A 473 45.47 10.60 5.87
CA GLY A 473 46.48 11.66 5.94
C GLY A 473 47.71 11.41 5.06
N LYS A 474 47.60 10.55 4.03
CA LYS A 474 48.72 10.20 3.13
C LYS A 474 48.91 11.19 1.99
N LEU A 475 47.85 11.92 1.65
CA LEU A 475 47.82 13.01 0.68
C LEU A 475 46.65 13.96 1.02
N ASN A 476 46.68 15.20 0.53
CA ASN A 476 45.61 16.19 0.69
C ASN A 476 45.06 16.61 -0.67
N LEU A 477 43.80 17.05 -0.69
CA LEU A 477 43.14 17.51 -1.92
C LEU A 477 43.85 18.70 -2.58
N ASP A 478 44.38 19.62 -1.78
CA ASP A 478 45.07 20.81 -2.28
C ASP A 478 46.57 20.58 -2.50
N ASP A 479 47.06 19.35 -2.39
CA ASP A 479 48.45 19.07 -2.69
C ASP A 479 48.75 19.29 -4.18
N ASP A 480 49.77 20.10 -4.43
CA ASP A 480 50.45 20.20 -5.72
C ASP A 480 50.93 18.81 -6.16
N ILE A 481 50.45 18.36 -7.32
CA ILE A 481 50.73 17.01 -7.82
C ILE A 481 52.22 16.79 -8.12
N ARG A 482 52.98 17.86 -8.37
CA ARG A 482 54.42 17.81 -8.70
C ARG A 482 55.24 17.25 -7.54
N LYS A 483 54.74 17.34 -6.30
CA LYS A 483 55.35 16.71 -5.11
C LYS A 483 55.48 15.19 -5.23
N TYR A 484 54.64 14.57 -6.08
CA TYR A 484 54.53 13.13 -6.20
C TYR A 484 55.16 12.59 -7.50
N LEU A 485 55.56 13.47 -8.44
CA LEU A 485 56.11 13.09 -9.74
C LEU A 485 57.64 13.12 -9.73
N ASP A 486 58.26 12.15 -10.40
CA ASP A 486 59.72 12.10 -10.55
C ASP A 486 60.17 12.95 -11.76
N GLY A 487 60.72 14.15 -11.51
CA GLY A 487 61.30 15.01 -12.56
C GLY A 487 60.86 16.47 -12.47
N ASP A 488 61.22 17.27 -13.48
CA ASP A 488 60.76 18.65 -13.60
C ASP A 488 59.43 18.71 -14.35
N TYR A 489 58.41 19.24 -13.67
CA TYR A 489 57.04 19.42 -14.14
C TYR A 489 56.57 20.85 -13.89
N SER A 490 57.47 21.84 -14.02
CA SER A 490 57.13 23.26 -13.89
C SER A 490 56.05 23.72 -14.88
N ASN A 491 55.76 22.93 -15.91
CA ASN A 491 54.68 23.17 -16.87
C ASN A 491 53.28 22.89 -16.32
N LEU A 492 53.14 22.12 -15.23
CA LEU A 492 51.84 21.75 -14.63
C LEU A 492 51.30 22.82 -13.66
N GLU A 493 51.32 24.08 -14.11
CA GLU A 493 50.72 25.21 -13.43
C GLU A 493 50.20 26.25 -14.42
N TYR A 494 49.26 27.08 -13.97
CA TYR A 494 48.84 28.28 -14.68
C TYR A 494 49.13 29.52 -13.82
N GLN A 495 50.00 30.41 -14.31
CA GLN A 495 50.35 31.65 -13.61
C GLN A 495 50.76 31.44 -12.13
N GLY A 496 51.53 30.39 -11.83
CA GLY A 496 51.95 30.04 -10.48
C GLY A 496 50.94 29.23 -9.66
N GLN A 497 49.75 28.95 -10.19
CA GLN A 497 48.77 28.06 -9.58
C GLN A 497 48.94 26.63 -10.08
N ALA A 498 49.43 25.76 -9.20
CA ALA A 498 49.69 24.36 -9.51
C ALA A 498 48.41 23.55 -9.73
N VAL A 499 48.51 22.50 -10.55
CA VAL A 499 47.51 21.43 -10.58
C VAL A 499 47.52 20.68 -9.24
N THR A 500 46.34 20.43 -8.67
CA THR A 500 46.17 19.76 -7.38
C THR A 500 45.57 18.36 -7.51
N ILE A 501 45.64 17.55 -6.45
CA ILE A 501 44.91 16.25 -6.37
C ILE A 501 43.42 16.45 -6.65
N LYS A 502 42.81 17.50 -6.09
CA LYS A 502 41.41 17.85 -6.31
C LYS A 502 41.12 17.99 -7.80
N ASN A 503 41.99 18.68 -8.54
CA ASN A 503 41.80 18.88 -9.98
C ASN A 503 41.85 17.59 -10.79
N LEU A 504 42.64 16.59 -10.35
CA LEU A 504 42.66 15.27 -10.99
C LEU A 504 41.35 14.50 -10.75
N LEU A 505 40.77 14.61 -9.54
CA LEU A 505 39.50 13.97 -9.18
C LEU A 505 38.30 14.61 -9.88
N THR A 506 38.36 15.91 -10.15
CA THR A 506 37.24 16.70 -10.67
C THR A 506 37.31 16.97 -12.17
N HIS A 507 38.24 16.33 -12.88
CA HIS A 507 38.45 16.56 -14.31
C HIS A 507 38.69 18.04 -14.67
N SER A 508 39.31 18.82 -13.77
CA SER A 508 39.43 20.27 -13.92
C SER A 508 40.89 20.72 -14.02
N ILE A 509 41.67 20.03 -14.85
CA ILE A 509 43.13 20.15 -14.88
C ILE A 509 43.59 21.41 -15.64
N GLY A 510 42.85 21.81 -16.68
CA GLY A 510 43.09 23.03 -17.45
C GLY A 510 44.11 22.89 -18.61
N PHE A 511 44.24 21.71 -19.20
CA PHE A 511 45.16 21.51 -20.34
C PHE A 511 44.69 22.28 -21.59
N ASP A 512 45.65 22.60 -22.46
CA ASP A 512 45.41 23.17 -23.78
C ASP A 512 45.04 22.07 -24.78
N ASP A 513 43.75 21.94 -25.09
CA ASP A 513 43.25 20.86 -25.96
C ASP A 513 43.53 21.11 -27.46
N GLU A 514 43.96 22.32 -27.83
CA GLU A 514 44.52 22.63 -29.16
C GLU A 514 45.99 22.19 -29.30
N ASP A 515 46.64 21.81 -28.20
CA ASP A 515 47.99 21.27 -28.21
C ASP A 515 47.97 19.83 -28.79
N LYS A 516 49.00 19.49 -29.58
CA LYS A 516 49.21 18.13 -30.09
C LYS A 516 49.39 17.11 -28.97
N ASN A 517 49.66 17.55 -27.75
CA ASN A 517 49.74 16.73 -26.54
C ASN A 517 48.66 17.11 -25.51
N GLY A 518 47.52 17.71 -25.92
CA GLY A 518 46.39 18.03 -25.05
C GLY A 518 45.68 16.81 -24.44
N LEU A 519 44.66 17.05 -23.58
CA LEU A 519 43.92 16.00 -22.85
C LEU A 519 43.28 15.00 -23.80
N SER A 520 42.66 15.47 -24.87
CA SER A 520 42.02 14.62 -25.88
C SER A 520 43.03 13.68 -26.56
N THR A 521 44.22 14.16 -26.90
CA THR A 521 45.25 13.36 -27.58
C THR A 521 45.83 12.29 -26.65
N ILE A 522 46.19 12.68 -25.41
CA ILE A 522 46.75 11.73 -24.44
C ILE A 522 45.67 10.70 -24.03
N SER A 523 44.44 11.14 -23.75
CA SER A 523 43.34 10.23 -23.40
C SER A 523 43.07 9.22 -24.51
N ASN A 524 43.14 9.62 -25.77
CA ASN A 524 43.02 8.69 -26.90
C ASN A 524 44.11 7.61 -26.90
N LYS A 525 45.36 7.94 -26.54
CA LYS A 525 46.46 6.94 -26.46
C LYS A 525 46.27 5.99 -25.27
N ILE A 526 45.87 6.52 -24.10
CA ILE A 526 45.51 5.73 -22.91
C ILE A 526 44.39 4.74 -23.21
N ASN A 527 43.45 5.12 -24.09
CA ASN A 527 42.28 4.30 -24.41
C ASN A 527 42.47 3.34 -25.61
N ARG A 528 43.59 3.42 -26.37
CA ARG A 528 43.79 2.70 -27.66
C ARG A 528 44.71 1.48 -27.62
N GLY A 529 44.91 0.81 -26.48
CA GLY A 529 45.64 -0.47 -26.48
C GLY A 529 44.75 -1.60 -27.01
N ALA A 530 45.08 -2.17 -28.17
CA ALA A 530 44.31 -3.27 -28.78
C ALA A 530 44.95 -4.62 -28.48
N LEU A 531 44.14 -5.67 -28.25
CA LEU A 531 44.65 -7.01 -27.94
C LEU A 531 45.17 -7.78 -29.16
N ASN A 532 44.88 -7.40 -30.42
CA ASN A 532 45.16 -8.31 -31.55
C ASN A 532 45.43 -7.74 -32.96
N SER A 533 45.68 -6.44 -33.21
CA SER A 533 46.04 -6.05 -34.60
C SER A 533 46.95 -4.83 -34.86
N ASN A 534 47.32 -4.03 -33.87
CA ASN A 534 48.46 -3.11 -33.93
C ASN A 534 48.85 -2.74 -32.49
N GLU A 535 49.98 -3.24 -31.98
CA GLU A 535 50.48 -2.82 -30.67
C GLU A 535 50.71 -1.29 -30.69
N VAL A 536 49.86 -0.56 -29.98
CA VAL A 536 50.20 0.80 -29.57
C VAL A 536 51.16 0.63 -28.39
N ASN A 537 52.46 0.66 -28.67
CA ASN A 537 53.50 0.64 -27.65
C ASN A 537 53.56 2.01 -26.97
N TYR A 538 52.58 2.29 -26.11
CA TYR A 538 52.54 3.49 -25.25
C TYR A 538 52.90 3.07 -23.84
N THR A 539 53.99 3.58 -23.31
CA THR A 539 54.49 3.22 -21.99
C THR A 539 54.20 4.32 -20.98
N ILE A 540 54.34 3.99 -19.69
CA ILE A 540 54.30 5.00 -18.63
C ILE A 540 55.37 6.09 -18.81
N GLN A 541 56.50 5.77 -19.45
CA GLN A 541 57.54 6.75 -19.76
C GLN A 541 57.08 7.71 -20.86
N ASP A 542 56.44 7.18 -21.92
CA ASP A 542 55.86 8.02 -22.98
C ASP A 542 54.79 8.96 -22.41
N PHE A 543 53.95 8.45 -21.51
CA PHE A 543 52.98 9.26 -20.78
C PHE A 543 53.63 10.40 -19.99
N PHE A 544 54.71 10.11 -19.25
CA PHE A 544 55.41 11.14 -18.49
C PHE A 544 56.18 12.14 -19.35
N ASP A 545 56.72 11.71 -20.49
CA ASP A 545 57.42 12.60 -21.43
C ASP A 545 56.44 13.52 -22.15
N GLU A 546 55.27 13.01 -22.53
CA GLU A 546 54.17 13.82 -23.06
C GLU A 546 53.66 14.81 -22.01
N LEU A 547 53.49 14.36 -20.76
CA LEU A 547 53.07 15.20 -19.63
C LEU A 547 54.02 16.38 -19.37
N LYS A 548 55.32 16.27 -19.67
CA LYS A 548 56.27 17.40 -19.59
C LYS A 548 56.10 18.43 -20.70
N SER A 549 55.48 18.03 -21.80
CA SER A 549 55.30 18.88 -22.98
C SER A 549 53.94 19.59 -23.02
N VAL A 550 52.97 19.14 -22.22
CA VAL A 550 51.63 19.75 -22.19
C VAL A 550 51.68 21.15 -21.61
N LYS A 551 50.76 21.99 -22.08
CA LYS A 551 50.54 23.33 -21.56
C LYS A 551 49.24 23.40 -20.77
N ILE A 552 49.28 24.04 -19.61
CA ILE A 552 48.07 24.45 -18.89
C ILE A 552 47.62 25.80 -19.46
N SER A 553 46.46 25.85 -20.09
CA SER A 553 45.94 27.03 -20.81
C SER A 553 44.98 27.88 -19.97
N HIS A 554 44.38 27.30 -18.94
CA HIS A 554 43.43 27.95 -18.04
C HIS A 554 43.70 27.54 -16.58
N GLN A 555 43.16 28.31 -15.63
CA GLN A 555 43.37 28.07 -14.21
C GLN A 555 42.83 26.68 -13.80
N PRO A 556 43.64 25.81 -13.16
CA PRO A 556 43.14 24.55 -12.63
C PRO A 556 42.01 24.75 -11.63
N GLY A 557 40.95 23.96 -11.76
CA GLY A 557 39.77 24.03 -10.87
C GLY A 557 38.70 25.01 -11.29
N THR A 558 38.73 25.52 -12.53
CA THR A 558 37.71 26.46 -13.03
C THR A 558 36.88 25.96 -14.19
N VAL A 559 37.33 24.94 -14.94
CA VAL A 559 36.63 24.39 -16.11
C VAL A 559 36.63 22.87 -16.02
N TYR A 560 35.49 22.25 -16.23
CA TYR A 560 35.34 20.80 -16.38
C TYR A 560 35.80 20.34 -17.76
N ASP A 561 36.68 19.32 -17.80
CA ASP A 561 37.14 18.69 -19.03
C ASP A 561 37.41 17.19 -18.81
N TYR A 562 36.41 16.37 -19.15
CA TYR A 562 36.42 14.94 -18.90
C TYR A 562 37.59 14.23 -19.58
N ASN A 563 38.42 13.55 -18.79
CA ASN A 563 39.65 12.96 -19.31
C ASN A 563 40.06 11.66 -18.61
N SER A 564 41.01 10.95 -19.24
CA SER A 564 41.60 9.72 -18.69
C SER A 564 42.96 9.96 -18.02
N VAL A 565 43.54 11.16 -18.15
CA VAL A 565 44.85 11.52 -17.58
C VAL A 565 44.79 11.58 -16.05
N GLY A 566 43.76 12.22 -15.50
CA GLY A 566 43.59 12.41 -14.04
C GLY A 566 43.62 11.10 -13.25
N PRO A 567 42.75 10.11 -13.58
CA PRO A 567 42.76 8.82 -12.90
C PRO A 567 44.08 8.04 -13.01
N GLU A 568 44.75 8.07 -14.15
CA GLU A 568 46.05 7.40 -14.33
C GLU A 568 47.14 8.06 -13.46
N LEU A 569 47.15 9.39 -13.36
CA LEU A 569 48.03 10.10 -12.43
C LEU A 569 47.70 9.77 -10.97
N LEU A 570 46.41 9.71 -10.62
CA LEU A 570 45.98 9.34 -9.28
C LEU A 570 46.44 7.92 -8.91
N ALA A 571 46.39 6.96 -9.84
CA ALA A 571 46.92 5.62 -9.63
C ALA A 571 48.42 5.61 -9.33
N TYR A 572 49.21 6.36 -10.11
CA TYR A 572 50.64 6.54 -9.86
C TYR A 572 50.92 7.17 -8.48
N ILE A 573 50.19 8.24 -8.14
CA ILE A 573 50.32 8.93 -6.84
C ILE A 573 49.96 7.99 -5.69
N LEU A 574 48.86 7.23 -5.82
CA LEU A 574 48.45 6.22 -4.84
C LEU A 574 49.56 5.17 -4.63
N GLU A 575 50.24 4.73 -5.69
CA GLU A 575 51.36 3.80 -5.57
C GLU A 575 52.53 4.40 -4.77
N LYS A 576 52.87 5.67 -5.03
CA LYS A 576 53.94 6.38 -4.31
C LYS A 576 53.64 6.55 -2.82
N VAL A 577 52.45 7.04 -2.49
CA VAL A 577 52.08 7.34 -1.10
C VAL A 577 51.78 6.08 -0.28
N ASN A 578 51.27 5.01 -0.92
CA ASN A 578 50.96 3.75 -0.25
C ASN A 578 52.08 2.72 -0.29
N LYS A 579 53.12 2.92 -1.12
CA LYS A 579 54.28 2.01 -1.27
C LYS A 579 53.88 0.58 -1.65
N THR A 580 52.81 0.45 -2.41
CA THR A 580 52.31 -0.81 -3.00
C THR A 580 51.69 -0.48 -4.34
N SER A 581 51.74 -1.40 -5.31
CA SER A 581 51.16 -1.16 -6.64
C SER A 581 49.68 -0.80 -6.55
N TYR A 582 49.22 0.09 -7.43
CA TYR A 582 47.81 0.48 -7.52
C TYR A 582 46.89 -0.74 -7.67
N ILE A 583 47.27 -1.70 -8.51
CA ILE A 583 46.49 -2.91 -8.74
C ILE A 583 46.32 -3.75 -7.47
N ASN A 584 47.38 -3.92 -6.66
CA ASN A 584 47.25 -4.63 -5.39
C ASN A 584 46.35 -3.88 -4.39
N GLN A 585 46.38 -2.54 -4.39
CA GLN A 585 45.48 -1.75 -3.54
C GLN A 585 44.02 -1.95 -3.95
N LEU A 586 43.75 -1.92 -5.25
CA LEU A 586 42.41 -2.16 -5.79
C LEU A 586 41.94 -3.59 -5.49
N ASP A 587 42.77 -4.59 -5.71
CA ASP A 587 42.43 -5.99 -5.42
C ASP A 587 42.06 -6.23 -3.96
N VAL A 588 42.82 -5.64 -3.02
CA VAL A 588 42.50 -5.72 -1.59
C VAL A 588 41.18 -5.01 -1.31
N PHE A 589 41.00 -3.80 -1.84
CA PHE A 589 39.78 -3.02 -1.66
C PHE A 589 38.54 -3.77 -2.16
N LEU A 590 38.58 -4.33 -3.37
CA LEU A 590 37.47 -5.08 -3.96
C LEU A 590 37.16 -6.35 -3.15
N LYS A 591 38.18 -7.09 -2.68
CA LYS A 591 37.99 -8.26 -1.83
C LYS A 591 37.37 -7.91 -0.48
N ASP A 592 37.76 -6.79 0.12
CA ASP A 592 37.18 -6.31 1.39
C ASP A 592 35.70 -5.97 1.23
N LEU A 593 35.28 -5.49 0.06
CA LEU A 593 33.86 -5.28 -0.27
C LEU A 593 33.10 -6.58 -0.59
N GLY A 594 33.82 -7.69 -0.85
CA GLY A 594 33.24 -8.96 -1.31
C GLY A 594 33.12 -9.10 -2.84
N MET A 595 33.74 -8.19 -3.61
CA MET A 595 33.76 -8.20 -5.07
C MET A 595 34.91 -9.09 -5.60
N HIS A 596 34.70 -10.40 -5.59
CA HIS A 596 35.75 -11.39 -5.88
C HIS A 596 35.98 -11.67 -7.38
N ASN A 597 35.10 -11.19 -8.26
CA ASN A 597 35.13 -11.39 -9.71
C ASN A 597 35.38 -10.09 -10.48
N THR A 598 35.84 -9.05 -9.78
CA THR A 598 36.22 -7.75 -10.34
C THR A 598 37.74 -7.63 -10.34
N TYR A 599 38.32 -7.27 -11.48
CA TYR A 599 39.77 -7.19 -11.66
C TYR A 599 40.15 -6.26 -12.82
N MET A 600 41.43 -5.86 -12.91
CA MET A 600 41.93 -5.02 -14.02
C MET A 600 42.32 -5.85 -15.25
N GLN A 601 41.99 -5.34 -16.44
CA GLN A 601 42.43 -5.88 -17.73
C GLN A 601 43.95 -6.07 -17.78
N GLY A 602 44.42 -7.07 -18.54
CA GLY A 602 45.86 -7.34 -18.71
C GLY A 602 46.49 -8.26 -17.65
N HIS A 603 45.76 -8.66 -16.62
CA HIS A 603 46.18 -9.76 -15.72
C HIS A 603 45.98 -11.13 -16.40
N ASP A 604 47.06 -11.83 -16.79
CA ASP A 604 47.28 -13.29 -17.09
C ASP A 604 46.12 -14.20 -17.56
N LYS A 605 44.96 -13.67 -17.93
CA LYS A 605 43.70 -14.37 -18.16
C LYS A 605 42.99 -13.72 -19.34
N THR A 606 43.12 -14.35 -20.50
CA THR A 606 42.05 -14.27 -21.50
C THR A 606 40.86 -15.04 -20.92
N SER A 607 39.94 -14.31 -20.28
CA SER A 607 38.75 -14.93 -19.73
C SER A 607 37.81 -15.36 -20.87
N LYS A 608 37.30 -16.59 -20.76
CA LYS A 608 36.27 -17.12 -21.67
C LYS A 608 34.88 -16.58 -21.37
N ASN A 609 34.71 -15.91 -20.23
CA ASN A 609 33.43 -15.39 -19.77
C ASN A 609 33.22 -13.92 -20.12
N LEU A 610 34.24 -13.27 -20.67
CA LEU A 610 34.18 -11.89 -21.11
C LEU A 610 33.18 -11.76 -22.27
N VAL A 611 32.21 -10.88 -22.08
CA VAL A 611 31.10 -10.66 -23.00
C VAL A 611 31.62 -9.93 -24.25
N ASN A 612 31.22 -10.43 -25.42
CA ASN A 612 31.47 -9.77 -26.69
C ASN A 612 30.73 -8.43 -26.76
N GLY A 613 31.46 -7.36 -26.99
CA GLY A 613 30.93 -6.01 -27.20
C GLY A 613 30.70 -5.70 -28.67
N TYR A 614 29.66 -4.90 -28.97
CA TYR A 614 29.30 -4.54 -30.34
C TYR A 614 29.20 -3.02 -30.54
N ALA A 615 29.53 -2.57 -31.74
CA ALA A 615 29.28 -1.20 -32.19
C ALA A 615 28.76 -1.23 -33.62
N ASN A 616 27.60 -0.60 -33.87
CA ASN A 616 26.98 -0.55 -35.20
C ASN A 616 26.82 -1.93 -35.87
N GLY A 617 26.59 -2.97 -35.06
CA GLY A 617 26.40 -4.36 -35.51
C GLY A 617 27.69 -5.16 -35.73
N ASN A 618 28.86 -4.56 -35.54
CA ASN A 618 30.15 -5.24 -35.66
C ASN A 618 30.70 -5.61 -34.28
N LEU A 619 31.33 -6.77 -34.19
CA LEU A 619 32.11 -7.16 -33.02
C LEU A 619 33.25 -6.15 -32.81
N THR A 620 33.48 -5.76 -31.57
CA THR A 620 34.53 -4.81 -31.20
C THR A 620 35.68 -5.51 -30.49
N GLU A 621 36.88 -4.96 -30.64
CA GLU A 621 38.02 -5.39 -29.83
C GLU A 621 37.93 -4.78 -28.43
N ILE A 622 38.40 -5.52 -27.43
CA ILE A 622 38.60 -5.04 -26.07
C ILE A 622 39.75 -4.04 -26.09
N ASN A 623 39.53 -2.86 -25.53
CA ASN A 623 40.62 -1.93 -25.27
C ASN A 623 41.28 -2.36 -23.97
N VAL A 624 42.58 -2.63 -24.01
CA VAL A 624 43.42 -2.80 -22.82
C VAL A 624 44.15 -1.50 -22.59
N SER A 625 44.01 -0.93 -21.40
CA SER A 625 44.81 0.25 -21.05
C SER A 625 46.30 -0.10 -21.07
N PRO A 626 47.15 0.69 -21.75
CA PRO A 626 48.58 0.47 -21.76
C PRO A 626 49.28 0.99 -20.48
N LEU A 627 48.53 1.62 -19.55
CA LEU A 627 49.01 2.18 -18.28
C LEU A 627 48.45 1.38 -17.06
N TYR A 628 47.87 2.06 -16.06
CA TYR A 628 47.31 1.42 -14.86
C TYR A 628 45.87 0.91 -15.06
N GLY A 629 45.16 1.42 -16.07
CA GLY A 629 43.75 1.12 -16.29
C GLY A 629 42.80 1.82 -15.31
N ALA A 630 43.29 2.74 -14.48
CA ALA A 630 42.48 3.46 -13.50
C ALA A 630 41.35 4.30 -14.14
N ALA A 631 41.52 4.70 -15.40
CA ALA A 631 40.49 5.43 -16.13
C ALA A 631 39.32 4.55 -16.60
N GLY A 632 39.51 3.25 -16.82
CA GLY A 632 38.45 2.44 -17.42
C GLY A 632 38.73 0.95 -17.66
N GLY A 633 39.81 0.42 -17.09
CA GLY A 633 40.31 -0.92 -17.39
C GLY A 633 39.75 -2.02 -16.50
N ALA A 634 38.78 -1.77 -15.61
CA ALA A 634 38.22 -2.85 -14.81
C ALA A 634 37.25 -3.73 -15.62
N ILE A 635 37.35 -5.03 -15.37
CA ILE A 635 36.37 -6.05 -15.72
C ILE A 635 35.62 -6.41 -14.44
N SER A 636 34.30 -6.54 -14.54
CA SER A 636 33.45 -6.94 -13.41
C SER A 636 32.32 -7.86 -13.88
N THR A 637 31.65 -8.47 -12.91
CA THR A 637 30.37 -9.15 -13.11
C THR A 637 29.23 -8.29 -12.54
N LEU A 638 27.99 -8.57 -12.95
CA LEU A 638 26.82 -7.92 -12.38
C LEU A 638 26.65 -8.20 -10.87
N PRO A 639 26.83 -9.44 -10.33
CA PRO A 639 26.79 -9.69 -8.89
C PRO A 639 27.75 -8.81 -8.09
N ASP A 640 28.98 -8.61 -8.57
CA ASP A 640 29.96 -7.77 -7.88
C ASP A 640 29.55 -6.29 -7.89
N LEU A 641 29.02 -5.78 -9.00
CA LEU A 641 28.49 -4.41 -9.03
C LEU A 641 27.23 -4.26 -8.16
N THR A 642 26.40 -5.29 -8.05
CA THR A 642 25.28 -5.33 -7.11
C THR A 642 25.77 -5.24 -5.66
N ILE A 643 26.86 -5.93 -5.33
CA ILE A 643 27.53 -5.81 -4.02
C ILE A 643 28.02 -4.37 -3.82
N TYR A 644 28.64 -3.76 -4.83
CA TYR A 644 29.14 -2.39 -4.75
C TYR A 644 28.04 -1.38 -4.43
N ILE A 645 26.94 -1.36 -5.21
CA ILE A 645 25.85 -0.41 -4.97
C ILE A 645 25.19 -0.63 -3.60
N LYS A 646 25.01 -1.90 -3.22
CA LYS A 646 24.43 -2.28 -1.93
C LYS A 646 25.32 -1.80 -0.78
N TYR A 647 26.63 -2.01 -0.89
CA TYR A 647 27.58 -1.60 0.13
C TYR A 647 27.52 -0.08 0.34
N LEU A 648 27.56 0.70 -0.74
CA LEU A 648 27.53 2.17 -0.66
C LEU A 648 26.23 2.70 0.00
N LEU A 649 25.09 2.03 -0.20
CA LEU A 649 23.81 2.41 0.40
C LEU A 649 23.72 2.00 1.87
N GLU A 650 24.07 0.75 2.20
CA GLU A 650 23.97 0.21 3.57
C GLU A 650 25.04 0.78 4.51
N HIS A 651 26.17 1.22 3.96
CA HIS A 651 27.29 1.80 4.69
C HIS A 651 27.51 3.27 4.35
N LYS A 652 26.46 3.98 3.89
CA LYS A 652 26.49 5.42 3.56
C LYS A 652 27.02 6.32 4.68
N ASP A 653 27.00 5.82 5.92
CA ASP A 653 27.50 6.54 7.09
C ASP A 653 28.99 6.35 7.36
N GLU A 654 29.65 5.36 6.74
CA GLU A 654 31.09 5.16 6.88
C GLU A 654 31.88 6.34 6.32
N ALA A 655 32.96 6.71 7.00
CA ALA A 655 33.74 7.91 6.69
C ALA A 655 34.26 7.94 5.25
N TRP A 656 34.76 6.80 4.75
CA TRP A 656 35.29 6.74 3.39
C TRP A 656 34.19 6.78 2.32
N VAL A 657 33.00 6.24 2.59
CA VAL A 657 31.86 6.30 1.66
C VAL A 657 31.35 7.74 1.55
N LYS A 658 31.22 8.43 2.69
CA LYS A 658 30.90 9.86 2.73
C LYS A 658 31.92 10.70 1.99
N GLU A 659 33.21 10.44 2.21
CA GLU A 659 34.26 11.20 1.53
C GLU A 659 34.30 10.90 0.03
N ALA A 660 34.23 9.63 -0.37
CA ALA A 660 34.23 9.22 -1.77
C ALA A 660 33.01 9.70 -2.55
N SER A 661 31.88 9.99 -1.90
CA SER A 661 30.69 10.51 -2.57
C SER A 661 30.60 12.04 -2.54
N ARG A 662 31.55 12.74 -1.89
CA ARG A 662 31.48 14.19 -1.68
C ARG A 662 31.68 14.98 -2.98
N SER A 663 30.81 15.96 -3.22
CA SER A 663 31.01 17.00 -4.25
C SER A 663 32.28 17.81 -3.95
N LEU A 664 33.11 17.98 -4.98
CA LEU A 664 34.38 18.69 -4.89
C LEU A 664 34.40 19.94 -5.79
N PHE A 665 33.74 19.88 -6.93
CA PHE A 665 33.74 20.95 -7.93
C PHE A 665 32.37 21.02 -8.63
N VAL A 666 31.90 22.24 -8.85
CA VAL A 666 30.70 22.54 -9.63
C VAL A 666 31.13 23.49 -10.73
N ASP A 667 30.89 23.09 -11.98
CA ASP A 667 30.99 23.95 -13.14
C ASP A 667 29.60 24.51 -13.44
N GLU A 668 29.39 25.79 -13.12
CA GLU A 668 28.08 26.45 -13.31
C GLU A 668 27.75 26.68 -14.79
N GLU A 669 28.74 26.71 -15.69
CA GLU A 669 28.50 26.96 -17.11
C GLU A 669 27.95 25.70 -17.81
N ASP A 670 28.50 24.54 -17.46
CA ASP A 670 28.12 23.24 -18.04
C ASP A 670 27.14 22.43 -17.16
N ASP A 671 26.73 22.96 -16.00
CA ASP A 671 25.86 22.31 -15.00
C ASP A 671 26.41 20.94 -14.53
N GLU A 672 27.73 20.87 -14.37
CA GLU A 672 28.45 19.65 -14.01
C GLU A 672 28.90 19.68 -12.56
N ASN A 673 28.52 18.67 -11.78
CA ASN A 673 28.93 18.54 -10.38
C ASN A 673 29.69 17.22 -10.18
N ILE A 674 30.97 17.36 -9.85
CA ILE A 674 31.95 16.27 -9.84
C ILE A 674 32.57 16.14 -8.44
N GLY A 675 32.77 14.89 -8.01
CA GLY A 675 33.34 14.54 -6.72
C GLY A 675 34.66 13.79 -6.87
N TYR A 676 34.81 12.71 -6.11
CA TYR A 676 35.91 11.76 -6.28
C TYR A 676 35.69 10.89 -7.53
N LEU A 677 35.76 11.51 -8.72
CA LEU A 677 35.51 10.90 -10.02
C LEU A 677 34.08 10.35 -10.26
N TRP A 678 33.16 10.61 -9.32
CA TRP A 678 31.72 10.50 -9.55
C TRP A 678 31.22 11.71 -10.35
N GLN A 679 30.21 11.51 -11.18
CA GLN A 679 29.57 12.55 -12.00
C GLN A 679 28.08 12.70 -11.61
N ASN A 680 27.43 13.74 -12.12
CA ASN A 680 26.02 14.05 -11.82
C ASN A 680 25.73 13.96 -10.31
N ILE A 681 26.54 14.62 -9.48
CA ILE A 681 26.29 14.69 -8.05
C ILE A 681 25.24 15.78 -7.80
N GLY A 682 24.17 15.47 -7.08
CA GLY A 682 23.11 16.46 -6.92
C GLY A 682 22.13 16.17 -5.81
N TYR A 683 21.13 17.03 -5.73
CA TYR A 683 19.95 16.88 -4.90
C TYR A 683 18.71 17.04 -5.79
N ALA A 684 17.83 16.05 -5.77
CA ALA A 684 16.54 16.12 -6.45
C ALA A 684 15.38 15.89 -5.46
N GLU A 685 14.17 16.34 -5.82
CA GLU A 685 13.02 16.43 -4.91
C GLU A 685 12.63 15.05 -4.33
N GLU A 686 12.71 14.01 -5.15
CA GLU A 686 12.27 12.67 -4.77
C GLU A 686 13.44 11.76 -4.36
N GLU A 687 14.59 11.95 -4.98
CA GLU A 687 15.81 11.17 -4.81
C GLU A 687 16.53 11.53 -3.50
N GLY A 688 16.46 12.81 -3.12
CA GLY A 688 17.40 13.42 -2.19
C GLY A 688 18.79 13.54 -2.82
N TYR A 689 19.85 13.36 -2.00
CA TYR A 689 21.22 13.30 -2.51
C TYR A 689 21.39 12.13 -3.47
N TYR A 690 22.02 12.36 -4.63
CA TYR A 690 22.35 11.32 -5.59
C TYR A 690 23.72 11.53 -6.23
N TYR A 691 24.31 10.45 -6.72
CA TYR A 691 25.53 10.46 -7.51
C TYR A 691 25.58 9.26 -8.45
N SER A 692 26.20 9.42 -9.61
CA SER A 692 26.19 8.38 -10.66
C SER A 692 27.50 8.30 -11.42
N LYS A 693 27.67 7.24 -12.21
CA LYS A 693 28.74 7.16 -13.20
C LYS A 693 28.31 6.32 -14.39
N THR A 694 28.56 6.84 -15.59
CA THR A 694 28.44 6.08 -16.83
C THR A 694 29.80 5.60 -17.32
N GLY A 695 29.80 4.51 -18.07
CA GLY A 695 30.97 3.92 -18.70
C GLY A 695 30.68 3.39 -20.10
N THR A 696 31.53 3.74 -21.04
CA THR A 696 31.45 3.30 -22.44
C THR A 696 32.80 2.73 -22.86
N SER A 697 32.85 1.45 -23.19
CA SER A 697 33.99 0.81 -23.88
C SER A 697 33.77 0.86 -25.40
N ASN A 698 34.57 0.14 -26.19
CA ASN A 698 34.29 0.03 -27.63
C ASN A 698 32.92 -0.61 -27.91
N GLY A 699 32.46 -1.54 -27.08
CA GLY A 699 31.27 -2.33 -27.35
C GLY A 699 30.36 -2.60 -26.15
N VAL A 700 30.66 -2.02 -24.98
CA VAL A 700 29.83 -2.13 -23.78
C VAL A 700 29.48 -0.74 -23.26
N GLN A 701 28.20 -0.53 -22.94
CA GLN A 701 27.69 0.65 -22.25
C GLN A 701 27.21 0.23 -20.86
N SER A 702 27.53 1.01 -19.85
CA SER A 702 27.21 0.74 -18.46
C SER A 702 26.86 2.01 -17.69
N GLY A 703 26.06 1.88 -16.64
CA GLY A 703 25.81 2.94 -15.69
C GLY A 703 25.53 2.41 -14.30
N VAL A 704 25.92 3.21 -13.32
CA VAL A 704 25.63 3.02 -11.90
C VAL A 704 25.05 4.31 -11.33
N LEU A 705 24.01 4.19 -10.51
CA LEU A 705 23.37 5.30 -9.80
C LEU A 705 23.15 4.91 -8.34
N ILE A 706 23.43 5.84 -7.43
CA ILE A 706 23.26 5.68 -5.99
C ILE A 706 22.49 6.87 -5.43
N CYS A 707 21.40 6.60 -4.72
CA CYS A 707 20.54 7.60 -4.07
C CYS A 707 20.39 7.24 -2.58
N PRO A 708 21.33 7.66 -1.71
CA PRO A 708 21.37 7.26 -0.30
C PRO A 708 20.17 7.74 0.53
N ASP A 709 19.59 8.90 0.22
CA ASP A 709 18.49 9.47 1.01
C ASP A 709 17.18 8.72 0.80
N SER A 710 16.93 8.29 -0.44
CA SER A 710 15.76 7.49 -0.84
C SER A 710 16.03 5.98 -0.87
N ASP A 711 17.22 5.55 -0.41
CA ASP A 711 17.66 4.17 -0.21
C ASP A 711 17.48 3.26 -1.44
N TYR A 712 17.97 3.72 -2.59
CA TYR A 712 17.97 2.94 -3.82
C TYR A 712 19.23 3.12 -4.66
N GLY A 713 19.50 2.12 -5.51
CA GLY A 713 20.57 2.18 -6.49
C GLY A 713 20.34 1.21 -7.63
N MET A 714 21.04 1.41 -8.75
CA MET A 714 20.89 0.55 -9.92
C MET A 714 22.15 0.45 -10.75
N VAL A 715 22.25 -0.67 -11.47
CA VAL A 715 23.30 -0.97 -12.45
C VAL A 715 22.62 -1.48 -13.71
N VAL A 716 22.96 -0.92 -14.87
CA VAL A 716 22.52 -1.44 -16.18
C VAL A 716 23.70 -1.47 -17.13
N ILE A 717 23.95 -2.65 -17.69
CA ILE A 717 25.02 -2.91 -18.66
C ILE A 717 24.39 -3.48 -19.93
N VAL A 718 24.78 -2.96 -21.08
CA VAL A 718 24.39 -3.48 -22.40
C VAL A 718 25.63 -3.67 -23.26
N ASN A 719 25.66 -4.73 -24.06
CA ASN A 719 26.81 -5.03 -24.92
C ASN A 719 26.69 -4.41 -26.32
N ASN A 720 26.22 -3.16 -26.40
CA ASN A 720 26.23 -2.40 -27.64
C ASN A 720 26.35 -0.89 -27.41
N THR A 721 27.20 -0.22 -28.19
CA THR A 721 27.51 1.22 -28.07
C THR A 721 27.10 2.04 -29.31
N GLY A 722 26.44 1.44 -30.30
CA GLY A 722 25.93 2.20 -31.45
C GLY A 722 24.86 3.21 -31.02
N ASP A 723 24.71 4.34 -31.73
CA ASP A 723 23.86 5.47 -31.33
C ASP A 723 22.42 5.07 -30.91
N LYS A 724 21.82 4.13 -31.63
CA LYS A 724 20.48 3.62 -31.29
C LYS A 724 20.48 2.79 -30.00
N ALA A 725 21.52 1.98 -29.79
CA ALA A 725 21.68 1.21 -28.56
C ALA A 725 21.95 2.13 -27.36
N PHE A 726 22.71 3.20 -27.55
CA PHE A 726 22.93 4.22 -26.53
C PHE A 726 21.62 4.90 -26.10
N ASN A 727 20.77 5.27 -27.07
CA ASN A 727 19.45 5.85 -26.79
C ASN A 727 18.52 4.86 -26.08
N ASP A 728 18.52 3.59 -26.50
CA ASP A 728 17.75 2.51 -25.87
C ASP A 728 18.21 2.28 -24.43
N TRP A 729 19.52 2.25 -24.19
CA TRP A 729 20.11 2.14 -22.85
C TRP A 729 19.75 3.33 -21.96
N GLY A 730 19.89 4.56 -22.47
CA GLY A 730 19.55 5.77 -21.72
C GLY A 730 18.07 5.85 -21.38
N THR A 731 17.19 5.41 -22.29
CA THR A 731 15.74 5.32 -22.02
C THR A 731 15.46 4.29 -20.92
N LEU A 732 16.05 3.09 -21.04
CA LEU A 732 15.88 2.03 -20.05
C LEU A 732 16.35 2.49 -18.66
N PHE A 733 17.53 3.12 -18.57
CA PHE A 733 18.13 3.56 -17.31
C PHE A 733 17.36 4.74 -16.68
N PHE A 734 17.25 5.87 -17.38
CA PHE A 734 16.76 7.14 -16.81
C PHE A 734 15.24 7.34 -16.92
N ARG A 735 14.57 6.70 -17.91
CA ARG A 735 13.16 7.00 -18.21
C ARG A 735 12.20 5.88 -17.84
N ASP A 736 12.67 4.63 -17.84
CA ASP A 736 11.84 3.48 -17.53
C ASP A 736 12.08 2.97 -16.10
N ILE A 737 13.31 2.59 -15.75
CA ILE A 737 13.59 1.94 -14.46
C ILE A 737 13.60 2.95 -13.30
N GLU A 738 14.42 4.00 -13.41
CA GLU A 738 14.61 4.94 -12.30
C GLU A 738 13.31 5.55 -11.76
N PRO A 739 12.39 6.07 -12.59
CA PRO A 739 11.11 6.61 -12.11
C PRO A 739 10.23 5.59 -11.38
N ASP A 740 10.37 4.30 -11.68
CA ASP A 740 9.60 3.24 -11.03
C ASP A 740 10.25 2.81 -9.70
N VAL A 741 11.58 2.84 -9.61
CA VAL A 741 12.31 2.55 -8.37
C VAL A 741 12.12 3.65 -7.32
N ILE A 742 12.11 4.91 -7.76
CA ILE A 742 11.92 6.05 -6.87
C ILE A 742 10.49 6.15 -6.33
N LYS A 743 9.47 5.88 -7.17
CA LYS A 743 8.05 5.91 -6.77
C LYS A 743 7.60 4.69 -5.96
N TYR A 744 8.44 3.66 -5.83
CA TYR A 744 8.17 2.49 -5.01
C TYR A 744 7.73 2.88 -3.58
N PRO A 745 6.61 2.33 -3.04
CA PRO A 745 5.91 1.12 -3.47
C PRO A 745 4.74 1.33 -4.44
N LYS A 746 4.55 2.53 -5.00
CA LYS A 746 3.56 2.74 -6.05
C LYS A 746 4.06 2.15 -7.36
N ILE A 747 3.14 1.57 -8.13
CA ILE A 747 3.47 0.93 -9.41
C ILE A 747 2.98 1.82 -10.56
N ASN A 748 3.75 1.85 -11.65
CA ASN A 748 3.44 2.63 -12.85
C ASN A 748 2.21 2.03 -13.57
N LEU A 749 1.04 2.67 -13.44
CA LEU A 749 -0.18 2.14 -14.05
C LEU A 749 -0.14 2.19 -15.57
N TYR A 750 0.50 3.22 -16.13
CA TYR A 750 0.74 3.38 -17.55
C TYR A 750 1.46 2.15 -18.11
N ALA A 751 2.62 1.82 -17.55
CA ALA A 751 3.43 0.71 -18.05
C ALA A 751 2.73 -0.65 -17.87
N LEU A 752 2.02 -0.84 -16.75
CA LEU A 752 1.25 -2.06 -16.48
C LEU A 752 0.07 -2.29 -17.44
N THR A 753 -0.51 -1.22 -17.99
CA THR A 753 -1.71 -1.30 -18.85
C THR A 753 -1.40 -1.11 -20.34
N LYS A 754 -0.26 -0.49 -20.68
CA LYS A 754 0.17 -0.23 -22.05
C LYS A 754 0.11 -1.46 -22.97
N PRO A 755 0.65 -2.64 -22.60
CA PRO A 755 0.57 -3.82 -23.48
C PRO A 755 -0.86 -4.24 -23.80
N ASP A 756 -1.79 -4.08 -22.86
CA ASP A 756 -3.19 -4.40 -23.05
C ASP A 756 -3.89 -3.37 -23.95
N PHE A 757 -3.59 -2.08 -23.80
CA PHE A 757 -4.12 -1.05 -24.70
C PHE A 757 -3.66 -1.23 -26.15
N ILE A 758 -2.37 -1.53 -26.36
CA ILE A 758 -1.83 -1.78 -27.71
C ILE A 758 -2.49 -3.03 -28.32
N ARG A 759 -2.70 -4.09 -27.53
CA ARG A 759 -3.33 -5.33 -28.01
C ARG A 759 -4.83 -5.17 -28.26
N ASN A 760 -5.55 -4.56 -27.33
CA ASN A 760 -7.00 -4.38 -27.37
C ASN A 760 -7.45 -3.29 -26.39
N LYS A 761 -7.88 -2.15 -26.92
CA LYS A 761 -8.26 -0.96 -26.16
C LYS A 761 -9.34 -1.20 -25.10
N THR A 762 -10.32 -2.05 -25.39
CA THR A 762 -11.40 -2.40 -24.45
C THR A 762 -10.86 -3.22 -23.27
N ILE A 763 -9.94 -4.16 -23.52
CA ILE A 763 -9.27 -4.93 -22.46
C ILE A 763 -8.38 -4.01 -21.62
N GLY A 764 -7.60 -3.13 -22.28
CA GLY A 764 -6.78 -2.13 -21.60
C GLY A 764 -7.60 -1.23 -20.68
N LEU A 765 -8.72 -0.70 -21.17
CA LEU A 765 -9.62 0.16 -20.40
C LEU A 765 -10.26 -0.58 -19.22
N ALA A 766 -10.73 -1.81 -19.43
CA ALA A 766 -11.29 -2.63 -18.36
C ALA A 766 -10.26 -2.90 -17.26
N LYS A 767 -9.01 -3.20 -17.62
CA LYS A 767 -7.90 -3.39 -16.67
C LYS A 767 -7.59 -2.09 -15.94
N PHE A 768 -7.45 -0.97 -16.65
CA PHE A 768 -7.18 0.35 -16.09
C PHE A 768 -8.24 0.73 -15.04
N ASN A 769 -9.52 0.67 -15.40
CA ASN A 769 -10.64 0.99 -14.50
C ASN A 769 -10.71 0.06 -13.29
N THR A 770 -10.31 -1.21 -13.45
CA THR A 770 -10.24 -2.15 -12.33
C THR A 770 -9.16 -1.75 -11.33
N LEU A 771 -7.96 -1.43 -11.82
CA LEU A 771 -6.82 -1.04 -10.98
C LEU A 771 -7.01 0.33 -10.33
N MET A 772 -7.69 1.25 -11.00
CA MET A 772 -8.01 2.59 -10.47
C MET A 772 -8.89 2.59 -9.22
N LYS A 773 -9.55 1.47 -8.90
CA LYS A 773 -10.23 1.30 -7.60
C LYS A 773 -9.25 1.36 -6.41
N GLN A 774 -7.96 1.16 -6.66
CA GLN A 774 -6.87 1.24 -5.68
C GLN A 774 -5.88 2.36 -6.07
N LYS A 775 -6.38 3.55 -6.41
CA LYS A 775 -5.57 4.66 -6.96
C LYS A 775 -4.27 4.94 -6.21
N ASP A 776 -4.26 4.81 -4.88
CA ASP A 776 -3.10 5.15 -4.05
C ASP A 776 -1.95 4.13 -4.19
N ALA A 777 -2.23 2.94 -4.74
CA ALA A 777 -1.24 1.94 -5.07
C ALA A 777 -0.48 2.22 -6.38
N TYR A 778 -0.89 3.25 -7.13
CA TYR A 778 -0.38 3.54 -8.47
C TYR A 778 -0.02 5.01 -8.65
N TYR A 779 0.80 5.29 -9.65
CA TYR A 779 1.00 6.63 -10.23
C TYR A 779 0.85 6.54 -11.75
N ASN A 780 0.91 7.69 -12.43
CA ASN A 780 0.51 7.82 -13.84
C ASN A 780 -0.93 7.32 -14.05
N THR A 781 -1.85 7.82 -13.23
CA THR A 781 -3.25 7.40 -13.18
C THR A 781 -4.19 8.23 -14.06
N ASP A 782 -3.64 9.16 -14.85
CA ASP A 782 -4.40 9.94 -15.83
C ASP A 782 -4.55 9.12 -17.13
N LEU A 783 -5.78 8.71 -17.45
CA LEU A 783 -6.08 7.88 -18.61
C LEU A 783 -5.76 8.62 -19.92
N SER A 784 -6.14 9.89 -20.03
CA SER A 784 -5.93 10.70 -21.23
C SER A 784 -4.44 10.85 -21.51
N TRP A 785 -3.65 11.16 -20.48
CA TRP A 785 -2.20 11.19 -20.57
C TRP A 785 -1.63 9.83 -20.97
N CYS A 786 -2.09 8.73 -20.37
CA CYS A 786 -1.62 7.39 -20.72
C CYS A 786 -1.85 7.08 -22.20
N LEU A 787 -3.09 7.22 -22.69
CA LEU A 787 -3.44 6.91 -24.07
C LEU A 787 -2.69 7.81 -25.06
N ASN A 788 -2.51 9.09 -24.72
CA ASN A 788 -1.74 10.03 -25.53
C ASN A 788 -0.27 9.60 -25.67
N ASN A 789 0.37 9.21 -24.57
CA ASN A 789 1.75 8.73 -24.61
C ASN A 789 1.89 7.42 -25.39
N ILE A 790 0.94 6.49 -25.30
CA ILE A 790 0.92 5.29 -26.16
C ILE A 790 0.84 5.71 -27.64
N GLY A 791 -0.02 6.67 -27.98
CA GLY A 791 -0.11 7.20 -29.34
C GLY A 791 1.21 7.77 -29.86
N TYR A 792 1.92 8.56 -29.05
CA TYR A 792 3.23 9.10 -29.40
C TYR A 792 4.33 8.02 -29.51
N GLU A 793 4.32 7.01 -28.65
CA GLU A 793 5.22 5.86 -28.81
C GLU A 793 5.02 5.14 -30.14
N LEU A 794 3.75 4.95 -30.55
CA LEU A 794 3.40 4.34 -31.84
C LEU A 794 3.84 5.24 -33.02
N LEU A 795 3.69 6.56 -32.92
CA LEU A 795 4.21 7.51 -33.93
C LEU A 795 5.72 7.43 -34.07
N ASN A 796 6.46 7.37 -32.96
CA ASN A 796 7.92 7.24 -32.97
C ASN A 796 8.37 5.93 -33.63
N LYS A 797 7.58 4.85 -33.49
CA LYS A 797 7.76 3.57 -34.19
C LYS A 797 7.27 3.58 -35.64
N LYS A 798 6.72 4.71 -36.11
CA LYS A 798 6.12 4.90 -37.45
C LYS A 798 4.87 4.05 -37.69
N GLU A 799 4.21 3.63 -36.62
CA GLU A 799 2.95 2.87 -36.65
C GLU A 799 1.75 3.84 -36.72
N ASN A 800 1.74 4.71 -37.74
CA ASN A 800 0.85 5.88 -37.81
C ASN A 800 -0.64 5.54 -37.68
N ASN A 801 -1.10 4.45 -38.31
CA ASN A 801 -2.52 4.06 -38.26
C ASN A 801 -2.93 3.66 -36.84
N GLN A 802 -2.12 2.85 -36.16
CA GLN A 802 -2.40 2.46 -34.77
C GLN A 802 -2.36 3.67 -33.83
N ALA A 803 -1.43 4.61 -34.08
CA ALA A 803 -1.37 5.86 -33.32
C ALA A 803 -2.65 6.71 -33.49
N ILE A 804 -3.11 6.91 -34.72
CA ILE A 804 -4.36 7.62 -35.03
C ILE A 804 -5.52 6.95 -34.30
N GLU A 805 -5.66 5.63 -34.44
CA GLU A 805 -6.73 4.89 -33.78
C GLU A 805 -6.66 4.95 -32.24
N MET A 806 -5.46 5.10 -31.65
CA MET A 806 -5.27 5.26 -30.21
C MET A 806 -5.67 6.67 -29.75
N PHE A 807 -5.28 7.71 -30.49
CA PHE A 807 -5.69 9.09 -30.18
C PHE A 807 -7.20 9.30 -30.35
N GLU A 808 -7.82 8.71 -31.38
CA GLU A 808 -9.28 8.71 -31.55
C GLU A 808 -9.97 8.08 -30.33
N PHE A 809 -9.49 6.91 -29.91
CA PHE A 809 -10.00 6.25 -28.71
C PHE A 809 -9.80 7.10 -27.44
N ALA A 810 -8.66 7.79 -27.31
CA ALA A 810 -8.42 8.71 -26.19
C ALA A 810 -9.45 9.85 -26.16
N ILE A 811 -9.76 10.44 -27.32
CA ILE A 811 -10.78 11.50 -27.45
C ILE A 811 -12.18 10.97 -27.11
N GLU A 812 -12.49 9.71 -27.45
CA GLU A 812 -13.76 9.09 -27.03
C GLU A 812 -13.90 9.01 -25.50
N GLN A 813 -12.78 8.83 -24.78
CA GLN A 813 -12.79 8.79 -23.32
C GLN A 813 -12.79 10.19 -22.68
N ASP A 814 -12.21 11.19 -23.36
CA ASP A 814 -12.07 12.56 -22.86
C ASP A 814 -12.25 13.62 -23.98
N PRO A 815 -13.50 13.86 -24.43
CA PRO A 815 -13.80 14.68 -25.60
C PRO A 815 -13.62 16.19 -25.40
N GLU A 816 -13.33 16.65 -24.18
CA GLU A 816 -13.07 18.06 -23.87
C GLU A 816 -11.57 18.37 -23.74
N ASN A 817 -10.70 17.38 -23.94
CA ASN A 817 -9.26 17.54 -23.82
C ASN A 817 -8.62 18.06 -25.11
N ALA A 818 -8.31 19.36 -25.12
CA ALA A 818 -7.69 20.03 -26.25
C ALA A 818 -6.38 19.37 -26.73
N ASN A 819 -5.59 18.78 -25.82
CA ASN A 819 -4.29 18.20 -26.14
C ASN A 819 -4.42 16.91 -26.98
N LEU A 820 -5.48 16.12 -26.75
CA LEU A 820 -5.72 14.91 -27.53
C LEU A 820 -6.08 15.24 -28.98
N TYR A 821 -6.85 16.30 -29.21
CA TYR A 821 -7.13 16.79 -30.56
C TYR A 821 -5.88 17.37 -31.25
N ASP A 822 -4.99 18.02 -30.50
CA ASP A 822 -3.70 18.47 -31.04
C ASP A 822 -2.86 17.28 -31.52
N SER A 823 -2.74 16.27 -30.65
CA SER A 823 -1.97 15.04 -30.91
C SER A 823 -2.55 14.23 -32.09
N LEU A 824 -3.88 14.08 -32.17
CA LEU A 824 -4.54 13.47 -33.33
C LEU A 824 -4.36 14.31 -34.61
N GLY A 825 -4.41 15.64 -34.49
CA GLY A 825 -4.11 16.56 -35.57
C GLY A 825 -2.71 16.37 -36.14
N GLU A 826 -1.71 16.18 -35.27
CA GLU A 826 -0.33 15.86 -35.64
C GLU A 826 -0.23 14.50 -36.32
N ALA A 827 -0.85 13.46 -35.77
CA ALA A 827 -0.86 12.13 -36.36
C ALA A 827 -1.44 12.13 -37.78
N TYR A 828 -2.56 12.82 -38.00
CA TYR A 828 -3.14 13.01 -39.33
C TYR A 828 -2.26 13.84 -40.26
N PHE A 829 -1.54 14.84 -39.73
CA PHE A 829 -0.59 15.62 -40.52
C PHE A 829 0.54 14.73 -41.05
N ILE A 830 1.10 13.87 -40.20
CA ILE A 830 2.15 12.90 -40.54
C ILE A 830 1.63 11.90 -41.59
N ALA A 831 0.40 11.43 -41.43
CA ALA A 831 -0.29 10.57 -42.41
C ALA A 831 -0.68 11.29 -43.72
N LYS A 832 -0.44 12.61 -43.82
CA LYS A 832 -0.81 13.47 -44.96
C LYS A 832 -2.32 13.61 -45.19
N GLU A 833 -3.13 13.31 -44.18
CA GLU A 833 -4.58 13.53 -44.18
C GLU A 833 -4.92 14.95 -43.75
N TYR A 834 -4.48 15.94 -44.54
CA TYR A 834 -4.46 17.35 -44.15
C TYR A 834 -5.84 17.93 -43.78
N ASN A 835 -6.93 17.47 -44.42
CA ASN A 835 -8.28 17.93 -44.09
C ASN A 835 -8.70 17.47 -42.68
N LYS A 836 -8.41 16.22 -42.30
CA LYS A 836 -8.69 15.70 -40.96
C LYS A 836 -7.77 16.33 -39.92
N SER A 837 -6.50 16.54 -40.27
CA SER A 837 -5.54 17.27 -39.42
C SER A 837 -6.03 18.68 -39.10
N LEU A 838 -6.48 19.44 -40.12
CA LEU A 838 -7.01 20.79 -39.94
C LEU A 838 -8.21 20.81 -38.99
N LEU A 839 -9.16 19.91 -39.17
CA LEU A 839 -10.36 19.82 -38.33
C LEU A 839 -10.01 19.59 -36.85
N ASN A 840 -9.04 18.72 -36.58
CA ASN A 840 -8.61 18.40 -35.22
C ASN A 840 -7.86 19.57 -34.57
N TYR A 841 -6.94 20.24 -35.26
CA TYR A 841 -6.30 21.44 -34.72
C TYR A 841 -7.28 22.60 -34.50
N GLU A 842 -8.29 22.77 -35.37
CA GLU A 842 -9.35 23.77 -35.17
C GLU A 842 -10.20 23.45 -33.93
N LYS A 843 -10.51 22.18 -33.69
CA LYS A 843 -11.21 21.71 -32.49
C LYS A 843 -10.34 21.89 -31.23
N SER A 844 -9.05 21.56 -31.29
CA SER A 844 -8.08 21.81 -30.21
C SER A 844 -8.05 23.30 -29.84
N LEU A 845 -7.95 24.19 -30.84
CA LEU A 845 -7.92 25.63 -30.63
C LEU A 845 -9.26 26.18 -30.09
N LYS A 846 -10.38 25.56 -30.47
CA LYS A 846 -11.70 25.92 -29.92
C LYS A 846 -11.79 25.57 -28.43
N LEU A 847 -11.25 24.43 -28.01
CA LEU A 847 -11.22 24.00 -26.61
C LEU A 847 -10.16 24.76 -25.79
N ASN A 848 -9.02 25.06 -26.40
CA ASN A 848 -7.95 25.87 -25.81
C ASN A 848 -7.47 26.97 -26.79
N PRO A 849 -8.03 28.20 -26.71
CA PRO A 849 -7.64 29.31 -27.58
C PRO A 849 -6.17 29.76 -27.49
N LYS A 850 -5.43 29.30 -26.47
CA LYS A 850 -4.01 29.60 -26.26
C LYS A 850 -3.08 28.53 -26.84
N ASN A 851 -3.59 27.49 -27.49
CA ASN A 851 -2.74 26.48 -28.11
C ASN A 851 -2.03 27.04 -29.36
N ASP A 852 -0.79 27.50 -29.17
CA ASP A 852 0.01 28.10 -30.25
C ASP A 852 0.53 27.05 -31.25
N ASN A 853 0.70 25.79 -30.84
CA ASN A 853 1.04 24.69 -31.74
C ASN A 853 -0.07 24.47 -32.77
N ALA A 854 -1.33 24.40 -32.32
CA ALA A 854 -2.49 24.26 -33.20
C ALA A 854 -2.58 25.41 -34.21
N LYS A 855 -2.37 26.67 -33.77
CA LYS A 855 -2.34 27.83 -34.69
C LYS A 855 -1.27 27.67 -35.78
N ALA A 856 -0.06 27.31 -35.38
CA ALA A 856 1.05 27.13 -36.31
C ALA A 856 0.79 26.01 -37.34
N TYR A 857 0.23 24.88 -36.89
CA TYR A 857 -0.10 23.77 -37.78
C TYR A 857 -1.29 24.10 -38.70
N ILE A 858 -2.32 24.81 -38.24
CA ILE A 858 -3.43 25.29 -39.10
C ILE A 858 -2.88 26.10 -40.28
N ASP A 859 -1.96 27.04 -40.02
CA ASP A 859 -1.35 27.86 -41.08
C ASP A 859 -0.49 27.02 -42.04
N LYS A 860 0.28 26.08 -41.48
CA LYS A 860 1.10 25.13 -42.26
C LYS A 860 0.23 24.27 -43.19
N ILE A 861 -0.90 23.77 -42.68
CA ILE A 861 -1.85 22.93 -43.42
C ILE A 861 -2.57 23.73 -44.50
N LYS A 862 -3.06 24.93 -44.18
CA LYS A 862 -3.72 25.83 -45.16
C LYS A 862 -2.80 26.17 -46.35
N LYS A 863 -1.50 26.33 -46.11
CA LYS A 863 -0.50 26.51 -47.19
C LYS A 863 -0.33 25.26 -48.05
N LYS A 864 -0.45 24.06 -47.47
CA LYS A 864 -0.36 22.80 -48.22
C LYS A 864 -1.61 22.46 -49.02
N LEU A 865 -2.80 22.81 -48.52
CA LEU A 865 -4.08 22.60 -49.22
C LEU A 865 -4.30 23.59 -50.39
N LYS A 866 -3.57 24.71 -50.42
CA LYS A 866 -3.60 25.70 -51.52
C LYS A 866 -2.66 25.36 -52.70
N ARG A 867 -1.83 24.34 -52.56
CA ARG A 867 -0.95 23.79 -53.61
C ARG A 867 -1.53 22.47 -54.08
#